data_AF-A0A946QPV2-F1
#
_entry.id   AF-A0A946QPV2-F1
#
_cell.length_a   1.000
_cell.length_b   1.000
_cell.length_c   1.000
_cell.angle_alpha   90.00
_cell.angle_beta   90.00
_cell.angle_gamma   90.00
#
_symmetry.space_group_name_H-M   'P 1'
#
loop_
_entity.id
_entity.type
_entity.pdbx_description
1 polymer ?
#
loop_
_entity_poly.entity_id
_entity_poly.type
_entity_poly.pdbx_seq_one_letter_code
_entity_poly.pdbx_strand_id
1 'polypeptide(L)'
;MKLLKITTILLITFCFALLNKSAHTQELWGTTALGGEDNVGVVFKTDDSGLNLVAVKEFEKQPIINASKPMFTKLFLYNEKFYGTTSQGGSGSGVLFEYNPAENVFTNLYDFVRVNSDENDMAFAPNSGVIEYEGDLYGTARFGSPNRPGALYKYNFEEGYQEVSGIIAPINSPVLLNDKLYGTSHVGGDYEDGYMYEYDLVTRTMNTIVHFDGAINGIQPWGSLLVLNNKIYGMTIKGGDNNYGVIYEYDPEANIYLKIFDFDGGNGAHPYGGLIAIGNNLYGMTTFGGDNESNSNVITGNEFMPGNSGVIFEFDLSTSTYNKIYDFGGLSGAHPYGGLIKYGDKLIGTTAYGGITDHGVLFEYDLITNTFVKKVDLNDVAKGNNPMGTLAEWNGKLYGLTRYGGAVREGTLFEYEPTNGVFAKKLDFNNTFRYGRPNGGLLEFGGKFYGMTAFAGDWTSGMIYEINPVTDEFTKIHSFDGINGQWPWGTLMEHNGKLYGLTSRGGLTDNGVLFEFDPVTGILDKKIDFNGENGHSPSNDHLVEFSGKLYGLAPMGGLNGKGTLFEYDPDVEDLTKKFDFGGTDGELPWGGLTVLGDNLYGLTSGGGLIDPGPAHGVLFEYHPASDNFTKKFEWHGVDGSTPRDNLMEWQGKLYGLTSSGGVDPTPNGAGVLFEFDPGVPIEEAYNIKANFNDYGGANGANLRGSLMELCGKFYGISGGGGATGLGTLFEFDPVSEDFNRVISFDGSNGAFPMSVTLLPCGDFSTNPPENISINASVDPFPVNSEVQLTVSYEDIDNDIAFAQIDWGDGSVSTELFPDFTFYPTHTYITSGVYTVTVTVSQAFCGSATEIYQYCVVYDPSDGFVTGGGWIDSPEGAYVADPLLTGTANFGFVAKYKKGRTVPEGNTEFQFQAAGLNFHSESFDWLITAGPKAMFKGEGTINGDGLYGFQVTVIDANLTPSTDVDKFRIKIWDKESDMLVYDNMVGEDDPNADPTTEITGGSITIHKSDLKSGEAENGLIELTSEIPFNYNLSNYPNPFNNSTIIEFSIPLETRVMLKVFNVFGQEVVTLVNQNYIPGTFTVEFNASELPAGQYLYQLNTSDYSATKKMVLNK
;
A
#
# COMPACT_ATOMS: atom_id res chain seq x y z
N MET A 1 8.15 34.21 -48.54
CA MET A 1 7.30 33.02 -48.31
C MET A 1 8.03 31.68 -48.30
N LYS A 2 9.19 31.49 -48.98
CA LYS A 2 10.01 30.26 -48.85
C LYS A 2 10.98 30.25 -47.67
N LEU A 3 11.48 31.41 -47.22
CA LEU A 3 12.36 31.49 -46.04
C LEU A 3 11.61 31.23 -44.72
N LEU A 4 10.36 31.72 -44.59
CA LEU A 4 9.56 31.54 -43.37
C LEU A 4 9.18 30.07 -43.11
N LYS A 5 9.02 29.25 -44.17
CA LYS A 5 8.76 27.81 -44.03
C LYS A 5 9.98 27.00 -43.59
N ILE A 6 11.20 27.45 -43.92
CA ILE A 6 12.42 26.73 -43.54
C ILE A 6 12.75 26.98 -42.06
N THR A 7 12.50 28.19 -41.53
CA THR A 7 12.69 28.47 -40.10
C THR A 7 11.64 27.77 -39.22
N THR A 8 10.38 27.70 -39.64
CA THR A 8 9.34 26.96 -38.90
C THR A 8 9.56 25.45 -38.94
N ILE A 9 10.05 24.88 -40.05
CA ILE A 9 10.41 23.45 -40.11
C ILE A 9 11.65 23.16 -39.25
N LEU A 10 12.69 24.02 -39.27
CA LEU A 10 13.84 23.82 -38.37
C LEU A 10 13.47 23.97 -36.89
N LEU A 11 12.58 24.90 -36.52
CA LEU A 11 12.12 25.03 -35.13
C LEU A 11 11.30 23.80 -34.70
N ILE A 12 10.43 23.27 -35.56
CA ILE A 12 9.65 22.06 -35.27
C ILE A 12 10.59 20.84 -35.16
N THR A 13 11.65 20.73 -35.96
CA THR A 13 12.61 19.61 -35.86
C THR A 13 13.55 19.75 -34.65
N PHE A 14 13.85 20.98 -34.19
CA PHE A 14 14.67 21.20 -33.00
C PHE A 14 13.86 21.09 -31.70
N CYS A 15 12.57 21.46 -31.72
CA CYS A 15 11.66 21.18 -30.60
C CYS A 15 11.30 19.68 -30.51
N PHE A 16 11.17 18.95 -31.63
CA PHE A 16 11.05 17.48 -31.59
C PHE A 16 12.31 16.77 -31.05
N ALA A 17 13.50 17.36 -31.21
CA ALA A 17 14.74 16.82 -30.65
C ALA A 17 14.93 17.15 -29.15
N LEU A 18 14.18 18.12 -28.62
CA LEU A 18 14.13 18.44 -27.18
C LEU A 18 12.97 17.75 -26.46
N LEU A 19 11.87 17.42 -27.16
CA LEU A 19 10.79 16.57 -26.65
C LEU A 19 11.15 15.08 -26.58
N ASN A 20 12.23 14.63 -27.25
CA ASN A 20 12.77 13.27 -27.10
C ASN A 20 13.81 13.15 -25.97
N LYS A 21 13.85 14.11 -25.03
CA LYS A 21 14.66 14.02 -23.79
C LYS A 21 13.80 13.99 -22.52
N SER A 22 12.57 13.48 -22.65
CA SER A 22 11.70 13.06 -21.54
C SER A 22 11.35 11.58 -21.68
N ALA A 23 12.39 10.76 -21.57
CA ALA A 23 12.35 9.35 -21.23
C ALA A 23 13.70 9.02 -20.56
N HIS A 24 14.15 9.90 -19.65
CA HIS A 24 15.17 9.51 -18.68
C HIS A 24 14.43 8.60 -17.72
N THR A 25 14.44 7.31 -18.05
CA THR A 25 13.40 6.40 -17.60
C THR A 25 13.54 6.05 -16.14
N GLN A 26 12.41 5.69 -15.55
CA GLN A 26 12.34 5.05 -14.25
C GLN A 26 12.88 3.64 -14.42
N GLU A 27 14.19 3.55 -14.32
CA GLU A 27 14.89 2.37 -14.74
C GLU A 27 14.37 1.13 -13.97
N LEU A 28 14.64 -0.07 -14.48
CA LEU A 28 14.40 -1.31 -13.76
C LEU A 28 15.74 -2.07 -13.61
N TRP A 29 15.91 -2.79 -12.51
CA TRP A 29 17.03 -3.67 -12.20
C TRP A 29 16.38 -5.03 -12.11
N GLY A 30 17.09 -5.91 -11.46
CA GLY A 30 16.79 -7.28 -11.30
C GLY A 30 17.95 -7.82 -10.51
N THR A 31 17.62 -8.88 -9.83
CA THR A 31 18.46 -9.90 -9.28
C THR A 31 17.81 -11.16 -9.85
N THR A 32 18.56 -12.19 -10.21
CA THR A 32 18.04 -13.47 -10.66
C THR A 32 18.91 -14.46 -9.93
N ALA A 33 18.93 -15.73 -10.31
CA ALA A 33 19.98 -16.61 -9.95
C ALA A 33 20.12 -17.81 -10.88
N LEU A 34 20.11 -17.63 -12.21
CA LEU A 34 20.73 -18.50 -13.24
C LEU A 34 20.81 -17.84 -14.62
N GLY A 35 21.82 -18.30 -15.36
CA GLY A 35 22.26 -17.82 -16.66
C GLY A 35 23.65 -17.29 -16.55
N GLY A 36 24.49 -17.18 -17.58
CA GLY A 36 25.90 -16.81 -17.45
C GLY A 36 26.87 -17.24 -18.55
N GLU A 37 28.16 -17.38 -18.25
CA GLU A 37 29.21 -17.72 -19.24
C GLU A 37 29.61 -19.20 -19.34
N ASP A 38 28.82 -20.11 -18.81
CA ASP A 38 28.23 -21.27 -19.55
C ASP A 38 26.73 -21.15 -19.22
N ASN A 39 25.90 -21.84 -18.42
CA ASN A 39 25.85 -22.85 -17.31
C ASN A 39 25.82 -22.70 -15.66
N VAL A 40 25.88 -21.82 -14.50
CA VAL A 40 26.11 -20.39 -13.71
C VAL A 40 25.43 -18.89 -13.63
N GLY A 41 26.04 -17.67 -13.89
CA GLY A 41 25.56 -16.27 -13.40
C GLY A 41 25.27 -14.96 -14.30
N VAL A 42 24.38 -13.98 -13.90
CA VAL A 42 23.60 -12.88 -14.64
C VAL A 42 23.11 -11.62 -13.84
N VAL A 43 22.29 -10.70 -14.47
CA VAL A 43 21.73 -9.29 -14.33
C VAL A 43 20.86 -8.89 -15.56
N PHE A 44 20.46 -7.62 -15.73
CA PHE A 44 19.83 -6.99 -16.92
C PHE A 44 20.21 -5.47 -17.25
N LYS A 45 19.82 -4.79 -18.37
CA LYS A 45 20.08 -3.40 -18.86
C LYS A 45 20.67 -3.16 -20.25
N THR A 46 20.49 -1.93 -20.80
CA THR A 46 19.36 -1.60 -21.70
C THR A 46 19.60 -0.81 -23.02
N ASP A 47 18.53 -0.62 -23.82
CA ASP A 47 18.42 0.13 -25.10
C ASP A 47 17.07 0.88 -25.26
N ASP A 48 16.86 1.54 -26.40
CA ASP A 48 15.73 2.40 -26.77
C ASP A 48 14.33 1.70 -26.84
N SER A 49 13.80 1.07 -25.77
CA SER A 49 12.55 0.27 -25.90
C SER A 49 11.51 0.18 -24.74
N GLY A 50 11.75 -0.55 -23.64
CA GLY A 50 10.74 -1.04 -22.65
C GLY A 50 10.66 -2.56 -22.49
N LEU A 51 11.48 -3.27 -23.25
CA LEU A 51 11.02 -4.48 -23.92
C LEU A 51 12.03 -5.68 -24.02
N ASN A 52 13.25 -5.74 -23.41
CA ASN A 52 14.40 -6.46 -24.07
C ASN A 52 15.60 -7.15 -23.33
N LEU A 53 16.74 -7.47 -24.11
CA LEU A 53 17.94 -8.46 -24.13
C LEU A 53 19.48 -7.99 -24.08
N VAL A 54 20.53 -8.64 -23.45
CA VAL A 54 22.07 -8.41 -23.37
C VAL A 54 22.88 -7.71 -22.17
N ALA A 55 23.46 -8.50 -21.20
CA ALA A 55 24.71 -8.51 -20.29
C ALA A 55 25.62 -7.28 -19.89
N VAL A 56 26.34 -7.24 -18.74
CA VAL A 56 27.63 -6.49 -18.53
C VAL A 56 28.66 -7.02 -17.48
N LYS A 57 28.28 -7.56 -16.30
CA LYS A 57 29.20 -8.21 -15.32
C LYS A 57 29.04 -9.70 -15.40
N GLU A 58 30.06 -10.39 -14.95
CA GLU A 58 30.01 -11.76 -14.47
C GLU A 58 31.06 -11.81 -13.34
N PHE A 59 30.88 -12.55 -12.25
CA PHE A 59 32.03 -12.99 -11.46
C PHE A 59 32.29 -14.40 -11.94
N GLU A 60 32.52 -15.36 -11.05
CA GLU A 60 33.11 -16.60 -11.50
C GLU A 60 32.88 -17.80 -10.61
N LYS A 61 33.03 -18.98 -11.23
CA LYS A 61 33.43 -20.18 -10.49
C LYS A 61 34.79 -20.13 -9.84
N GLN A 62 34.79 -19.99 -8.51
CA GLN A 62 35.96 -20.16 -7.66
C GLN A 62 36.27 -21.68 -7.40
N PRO A 63 37.51 -22.05 -7.02
CA PRO A 63 38.04 -23.40 -7.34
C PRO A 63 37.92 -24.51 -6.26
N ILE A 64 37.28 -24.29 -5.11
CA ILE A 64 37.41 -25.18 -3.93
C ILE A 64 36.19 -26.10 -3.69
N ILE A 65 36.27 -27.30 -4.29
CA ILE A 65 35.89 -28.62 -3.74
C ILE A 65 34.45 -28.81 -3.19
N ASN A 66 33.72 -29.73 -3.86
CA ASN A 66 32.47 -30.36 -3.40
C ASN A 66 31.33 -29.36 -3.12
N ALA A 67 30.79 -28.72 -4.16
CA ALA A 67 29.94 -27.54 -3.97
C ALA A 67 28.99 -27.20 -5.13
N SER A 68 28.10 -26.19 -4.99
CA SER A 68 27.23 -25.72 -6.09
C SER A 68 26.72 -24.25 -6.09
N LYS A 69 25.49 -23.92 -5.63
CA LYS A 69 24.61 -22.83 -6.16
C LYS A 69 24.21 -21.72 -5.14
N PRO A 70 24.68 -20.47 -5.26
CA PRO A 70 24.27 -19.34 -4.38
C PRO A 70 22.84 -18.76 -4.50
N MET A 71 22.55 -17.44 -4.55
CA MET A 71 21.17 -16.85 -4.64
C MET A 71 21.11 -15.37 -5.05
N PHE A 72 19.97 -14.75 -5.38
CA PHE A 72 19.84 -13.30 -5.15
C PHE A 72 18.52 -12.82 -4.49
N THR A 73 18.35 -11.62 -3.88
CA THR A 73 17.12 -11.20 -3.14
C THR A 73 15.82 -10.95 -4.00
N LYS A 74 14.88 -9.96 -4.04
CA LYS A 74 14.16 -8.84 -3.33
C LYS A 74 14.79 -7.61 -2.67
N LEU A 75 15.72 -6.86 -3.25
CA LEU A 75 16.47 -5.88 -2.45
C LEU A 75 15.88 -4.46 -2.24
N PHE A 76 16.63 -3.48 -1.71
CA PHE A 76 16.12 -2.38 -0.88
C PHE A 76 16.81 -0.96 -0.76
N LEU A 77 16.06 0.08 -0.31
CA LEU A 77 16.39 1.55 -0.23
C LEU A 77 17.13 2.13 1.01
N TYR A 78 18.27 2.80 0.76
CA TYR A 78 18.67 4.15 1.28
C TYR A 78 20.06 4.47 0.65
N ASN A 79 20.86 5.40 1.20
CA ASN A 79 22.28 5.79 0.95
C ASN A 79 22.97 5.37 -0.38
N GLU A 80 22.24 5.21 -1.47
CA GLU A 80 22.76 5.01 -2.81
C GLU A 80 23.75 3.85 -3.01
N LYS A 81 23.57 2.76 -2.26
CA LYS A 81 24.43 1.57 -2.29
C LYS A 81 23.71 0.23 -1.97
N PHE A 82 24.46 -0.88 -1.84
CA PHE A 82 23.97 -2.26 -1.69
C PHE A 82 24.76 -3.20 -0.71
N TYR A 83 24.01 -3.89 0.17
CA TYR A 83 24.38 -4.97 1.12
C TYR A 83 23.89 -6.25 0.43
N GLY A 84 24.11 -6.49 -0.86
CA GLY A 84 23.28 -7.29 -1.77
C GLY A 84 22.55 -8.62 -1.44
N THR A 85 22.12 -8.95 -0.21
CA THR A 85 22.32 -10.30 0.29
C THR A 85 21.88 -11.45 -0.57
N THR A 86 22.94 -12.26 -0.73
CA THR A 86 24.11 -14.21 -2.51
C THR A 86 24.60 -15.70 -2.12
N SER A 87 23.76 -16.73 -1.98
CA SER A 87 23.92 -17.70 -0.87
C SER A 87 24.67 -19.07 -1.06
N GLN A 88 25.84 -19.05 -1.69
CA GLN A 88 27.04 -19.91 -1.52
C GLN A 88 28.24 -18.93 -1.56
N GLY A 89 29.19 -18.97 -0.63
CA GLY A 89 30.19 -17.90 -0.59
C GLY A 89 31.43 -18.06 0.29
N GLY A 90 32.37 -17.09 0.19
CA GLY A 90 33.71 -16.93 0.80
C GLY A 90 34.52 -18.19 1.13
N SER A 91 34.01 -19.02 2.05
CA SER A 91 34.65 -20.27 2.47
C SER A 91 33.67 -21.40 2.87
N GLY A 92 32.47 -21.47 2.28
CA GLY A 92 31.50 -22.56 2.50
C GLY A 92 30.07 -22.06 2.40
N SER A 93 29.40 -22.08 3.53
CA SER A 93 28.53 -20.96 3.88
C SER A 93 29.24 -19.60 3.62
N GLY A 94 28.57 -18.44 3.53
CA GLY A 94 28.99 -17.36 2.60
C GLY A 94 28.51 -15.88 2.72
N VAL A 95 27.94 -15.15 1.77
CA VAL A 95 28.57 -13.90 1.32
C VAL A 95 28.11 -12.44 1.66
N LEU A 96 28.50 -11.73 2.76
CA LEU A 96 28.45 -10.23 2.88
C LEU A 96 29.54 -9.27 2.17
N PHE A 97 29.42 -8.73 0.90
CA PHE A 97 30.16 -7.62 0.18
C PHE A 97 29.51 -6.16 0.05
N GLU A 98 30.11 -5.01 0.47
CA GLU A 98 29.50 -3.60 0.42
C GLU A 98 29.86 -2.75 -0.83
N TYR A 99 29.04 -1.76 -1.28
CA TYR A 99 29.30 -0.87 -2.46
C TYR A 99 28.08 -0.23 -3.20
N ASN A 100 28.24 0.41 -4.37
CA ASN A 100 27.30 1.32 -5.09
C ASN A 100 27.29 1.14 -6.64
N PRO A 101 26.26 1.61 -7.40
CA PRO A 101 26.18 1.37 -8.84
C PRO A 101 26.71 2.51 -9.70
N ALA A 102 26.97 3.66 -9.10
CA ALA A 102 27.58 4.82 -9.76
C ALA A 102 29.07 4.58 -10.09
N GLU A 103 29.78 3.71 -9.35
CA GLU A 103 31.24 3.53 -9.51
C GLU A 103 31.69 2.22 -10.16
N ASN A 104 30.90 1.14 -10.07
CA ASN A 104 31.36 -0.19 -10.48
C ASN A 104 32.68 -0.68 -9.79
N VAL A 105 33.22 -0.15 -8.66
CA VAL A 105 34.51 -0.60 -7.97
C VAL A 105 34.44 -0.99 -6.45
N PHE A 106 34.89 -2.22 -6.11
CA PHE A 106 34.66 -3.10 -4.91
C PHE A 106 34.88 -2.61 -3.44
N THR A 107 34.08 -3.16 -2.48
CA THR A 107 34.25 -3.18 -0.99
C THR A 107 33.53 -4.41 -0.33
N ASN A 108 33.70 -4.72 0.98
CA ASN A 108 33.74 -6.09 1.53
C ASN A 108 33.40 -6.20 3.07
N LEU A 109 32.37 -6.93 3.58
CA LEU A 109 31.96 -6.87 5.02
C LEU A 109 32.25 -8.01 6.07
N TYR A 110 31.80 -9.29 6.12
CA TYR A 110 32.33 -10.26 7.16
C TYR A 110 32.59 -11.71 6.64
N ASP A 111 32.57 -12.88 7.37
CA ASP A 111 32.70 -14.24 6.78
C ASP A 111 31.90 -15.49 7.41
N PHE A 112 30.76 -15.95 6.81
CA PHE A 112 29.73 -17.00 7.12
C PHE A 112 30.33 -18.41 7.14
N VAL A 113 31.14 -18.73 8.14
CA VAL A 113 32.10 -19.84 8.10
C VAL A 113 31.66 -21.08 8.80
N ARG A 114 31.44 -22.13 8.00
CA ARG A 114 32.14 -23.42 7.99
C ARG A 114 32.99 -23.84 9.25
N VAL A 115 32.61 -23.71 10.55
CA VAL A 115 33.49 -24.13 11.67
C VAL A 115 33.20 -25.52 12.28
N ASN A 116 34.03 -26.50 11.89
CA ASN A 116 33.88 -27.94 12.25
C ASN A 116 34.36 -28.26 13.69
N SER A 117 34.15 -27.35 14.64
CA SER A 117 34.78 -27.44 15.97
C SER A 117 33.90 -26.91 17.09
N ASP A 118 33.94 -27.62 18.23
CA ASP A 118 33.29 -27.37 19.52
C ASP A 118 33.68 -26.03 20.23
N GLU A 119 33.96 -24.97 19.48
CA GLU A 119 34.24 -23.61 19.97
C GLU A 119 33.35 -22.58 19.24
N ASN A 120 32.24 -22.20 19.90
CA ASN A 120 31.46 -20.97 19.69
C ASN A 120 30.89 -20.72 18.28
N ASP A 121 30.20 -21.74 17.78
CA ASP A 121 28.79 -21.67 17.37
C ASP A 121 28.17 -20.29 17.07
N MET A 122 28.23 -19.96 15.80
CA MET A 122 27.74 -18.75 15.17
C MET A 122 26.92 -19.17 13.97
N ALA A 123 25.85 -18.51 13.53
CA ALA A 123 24.99 -18.96 12.45
C ALA A 123 25.28 -18.90 10.94
N PHE A 124 25.17 -20.03 10.21
CA PHE A 124 25.44 -20.20 8.76
C PHE A 124 24.28 -20.59 7.82
N ALA A 125 23.11 -19.94 7.76
CA ALA A 125 21.91 -20.46 7.05
C ALA A 125 20.60 -19.67 7.22
N PRO A 126 19.92 -19.18 6.17
CA PRO A 126 18.85 -18.20 6.33
C PRO A 126 18.09 -18.03 5.01
N ASN A 127 17.37 -16.94 4.77
CA ASN A 127 17.12 -16.43 3.42
C ASN A 127 17.01 -14.91 3.36
N SER A 128 17.08 -14.10 4.44
CA SER A 128 17.01 -12.62 4.26
C SER A 128 17.20 -11.61 5.43
N GLY A 129 17.30 -10.28 5.14
CA GLY A 129 17.40 -9.13 6.10
C GLY A 129 16.95 -7.75 5.52
N VAL A 130 16.63 -6.79 6.41
CA VAL A 130 16.83 -5.30 6.52
C VAL A 130 15.94 -4.16 5.83
N ILE A 131 15.80 -2.97 6.48
CA ILE A 131 15.09 -1.64 6.32
C ILE A 131 15.87 -0.55 7.11
N GLU A 132 15.74 0.78 6.89
CA GLU A 132 16.52 1.79 7.63
C GLU A 132 15.91 2.16 8.97
N TYR A 133 16.60 1.76 10.04
CA TYR A 133 16.53 2.47 11.29
C TYR A 133 17.86 2.55 12.06
N GLU A 134 18.08 3.79 12.50
CA GLU A 134 19.19 4.28 13.31
C GLU A 134 20.58 3.85 12.81
N GLY A 135 20.72 3.54 11.51
CA GLY A 135 21.98 3.17 10.87
C GLY A 135 22.37 1.69 10.99
N ASP A 136 21.46 0.85 11.47
CA ASP A 136 21.63 -0.57 11.82
C ASP A 136 20.79 -1.50 10.88
N LEU A 137 21.21 -2.76 10.64
CA LEU A 137 20.82 -3.60 9.46
C LEU A 137 20.81 -5.15 9.62
N TYR A 138 19.88 -5.78 10.36
CA TYR A 138 20.17 -7.14 10.91
C TYR A 138 19.96 -8.38 10.00
N GLY A 139 20.18 -9.62 10.50
CA GLY A 139 20.13 -10.90 9.76
C GLY A 139 19.56 -12.11 10.52
N THR A 140 19.63 -13.29 9.88
CA THR A 140 19.03 -14.59 10.32
C THR A 140 20.09 -15.74 10.46
N ALA A 141 19.85 -17.07 10.49
CA ALA A 141 20.95 -18.02 10.86
C ALA A 141 20.66 -19.44 11.46
N ARG A 142 21.07 -20.60 10.84
CA ARG A 142 20.43 -21.92 11.13
C ARG A 142 21.22 -23.28 10.89
N PHE A 143 22.04 -23.83 11.82
CA PHE A 143 22.80 -25.14 11.87
C PHE A 143 23.75 -25.32 13.13
N GLY A 144 25.10 -25.09 13.12
CA GLY A 144 26.17 -24.94 14.17
C GLY A 144 26.76 -26.05 15.04
N SER A 145 27.94 -26.65 14.83
CA SER A 145 28.46 -27.85 15.60
C SER A 145 27.42 -29.00 15.89
N PRO A 146 27.36 -29.83 16.99
CA PRO A 146 26.43 -31.00 17.11
C PRO A 146 24.86 -30.88 17.19
N ASN A 147 24.25 -30.53 18.35
CA ASN A 147 22.78 -30.50 18.63
C ASN A 147 22.28 -29.48 19.76
N ARG A 148 21.42 -28.42 19.59
CA ARG A 148 20.70 -27.90 18.39
C ARG A 148 20.24 -26.37 18.17
N PRO A 149 20.28 -25.27 18.99
CA PRO A 149 19.68 -23.90 18.65
C PRO A 149 20.47 -22.57 18.25
N GLY A 150 20.26 -21.91 17.05
CA GLY A 150 21.06 -20.75 16.45
C GLY A 150 21.55 -19.57 17.39
N ALA A 151 22.79 -19.03 17.28
CA ALA A 151 23.37 -17.84 18.01
C ALA A 151 24.10 -16.85 17.03
N LEU A 152 23.85 -15.52 17.07
CA LEU A 152 23.74 -14.63 15.87
C LEU A 152 24.88 -13.56 15.57
N TYR A 153 24.70 -12.57 14.65
CA TYR A 153 25.65 -11.51 14.18
C TYR A 153 25.34 -9.87 14.19
N LYS A 154 25.26 -8.74 15.07
CA LYS A 154 25.74 -7.95 16.38
C LYS A 154 27.24 -7.41 16.81
N TYR A 155 28.50 -7.48 16.24
CA TYR A 155 29.80 -6.70 16.23
C TYR A 155 30.19 -5.98 14.85
N ASN A 156 29.87 -4.69 14.59
CA ASN A 156 29.62 -4.11 13.21
C ASN A 156 30.82 -3.67 12.32
N PHE A 157 30.51 -2.93 11.24
CA PHE A 157 31.45 -2.16 10.41
C PHE A 157 31.93 -0.83 11.05
N GLU A 158 31.18 -0.20 11.99
CA GLU A 158 31.90 0.40 13.14
C GLU A 158 32.39 -0.68 14.15
N GLU A 159 31.58 -1.67 14.59
CA GLU A 159 31.63 -2.22 15.98
C GLU A 159 32.10 -3.67 16.37
N GLY A 160 32.11 -3.99 17.70
CA GLY A 160 33.00 -4.96 18.41
C GLY A 160 32.77 -5.62 19.83
N TYR A 161 31.78 -5.32 20.72
CA TYR A 161 31.44 -6.05 22.01
C TYR A 161 29.94 -5.96 22.49
N GLN A 162 29.19 -7.08 22.77
CA GLN A 162 27.74 -7.08 23.20
C GLN A 162 26.88 -8.38 22.87
N GLU A 163 25.56 -8.33 22.59
CA GLU A 163 24.66 -9.51 22.31
C GLU A 163 23.39 -9.20 21.43
N VAL A 164 22.66 -10.14 20.70
CA VAL A 164 21.16 -10.09 20.71
C VAL A 164 20.22 -11.31 20.82
N SER A 165 19.97 -12.18 19.83
CA SER A 165 18.97 -13.25 20.02
C SER A 165 19.17 -14.53 19.25
N GLY A 166 18.67 -15.59 19.88
CA GLY A 166 18.83 -17.04 19.72
C GLY A 166 17.52 -17.80 20.05
N ILE A 167 17.32 -19.04 19.58
CA ILE A 167 16.38 -19.31 18.45
C ILE A 167 15.77 -20.78 18.53
N ILE A 168 14.67 -21.42 17.95
CA ILE A 168 13.17 -21.41 17.55
C ILE A 168 12.37 -20.68 16.27
N ALA A 169 11.96 -21.16 15.05
CA ALA A 169 12.29 -20.84 13.58
C ALA A 169 11.60 -19.89 12.49
N PRO A 170 12.05 -18.64 12.38
CA PRO A 170 12.00 -17.19 10.99
C PRO A 170 12.71 -16.93 9.63
N ILE A 171 12.42 -15.87 8.87
CA ILE A 171 13.43 -15.27 7.96
C ILE A 171 13.14 -13.90 7.37
N ASN A 172 11.92 -13.35 7.44
CA ASN A 172 11.28 -12.58 6.34
C ASN A 172 10.74 -11.12 6.51
N SER A 173 10.17 -10.46 5.47
CA SER A 173 9.89 -9.06 5.17
C SER A 173 8.62 -8.63 5.80
N PRO A 174 8.73 -7.78 6.81
CA PRO A 174 7.75 -6.77 7.06
C PRO A 174 7.90 -5.53 6.16
N VAL A 175 7.12 -4.49 6.47
CA VAL A 175 7.66 -3.15 6.75
C VAL A 175 7.76 -2.99 8.27
N LEU A 176 8.61 -2.13 8.82
CA LEU A 176 8.67 -1.73 10.24
C LEU A 176 7.43 -0.90 10.64
N LEU A 177 7.09 -0.80 11.94
CA LEU A 177 6.19 0.25 12.47
C LEU A 177 6.27 0.39 13.98
N ASN A 178 6.03 1.62 14.43
CA ASN A 178 5.75 1.98 15.82
C ASN A 178 6.75 1.44 16.84
N ASP A 179 8.01 1.52 16.42
CA ASP A 179 9.15 1.06 17.17
C ASP A 179 9.08 -0.39 17.59
N LYS A 180 8.39 -1.24 16.80
CA LYS A 180 8.48 -2.69 16.88
C LYS A 180 8.50 -3.43 15.53
N LEU A 181 9.16 -4.60 15.49
CA LEU A 181 9.46 -5.41 14.30
C LEU A 181 8.36 -6.41 14.12
N TYR A 182 8.14 -6.82 12.89
CA TYR A 182 7.28 -7.91 12.49
C TYR A 182 7.79 -9.34 12.20
N GLY A 183 7.12 -10.41 12.62
CA GLY A 183 7.06 -11.71 11.97
C GLY A 183 6.85 -13.08 12.62
N THR A 184 7.43 -14.08 11.95
CA THR A 184 6.82 -15.41 11.76
C THR A 184 7.71 -16.60 11.64
N SER A 185 7.17 -17.75 12.01
CA SER A 185 7.86 -19.00 12.03
C SER A 185 7.17 -20.24 11.54
N HIS A 186 7.98 -21.03 10.85
CA HIS A 186 7.72 -22.40 10.47
C HIS A 186 8.55 -23.40 11.25
N VAL A 187 9.26 -22.98 12.30
CA VAL A 187 8.90 -23.70 13.51
C VAL A 187 8.33 -22.78 14.50
N GLY A 188 7.07 -23.01 14.72
CA GLY A 188 6.35 -22.22 15.63
C GLY A 188 5.19 -22.94 16.20
N GLY A 189 4.79 -22.38 17.32
CA GLY A 189 3.72 -22.67 18.23
C GLY A 189 3.14 -24.08 18.34
N ASP A 190 2.18 -24.18 19.24
CA ASP A 190 1.71 -25.42 19.82
C ASP A 190 1.76 -26.67 18.98
N TYR A 191 0.87 -26.89 18.03
CA TYR A 191 0.71 -28.27 17.57
C TYR A 191 1.70 -28.70 16.49
N GLU A 192 2.82 -27.99 16.50
CA GLU A 192 4.06 -27.97 15.75
C GLU A 192 4.08 -27.13 14.48
N ASP A 193 3.17 -26.20 14.47
CA ASP A 193 2.47 -25.89 13.28
C ASP A 193 2.21 -24.38 13.16
N GLY A 194 2.74 -23.50 13.99
CA GLY A 194 3.14 -22.12 13.61
C GLY A 194 3.32 -21.10 14.68
N TYR A 195 3.93 -19.92 14.43
CA TYR A 195 3.73 -18.72 15.29
C TYR A 195 4.33 -17.32 14.79
N MET A 196 3.68 -16.18 15.21
CA MET A 196 3.81 -14.67 15.20
C MET A 196 4.46 -13.70 16.40
N TYR A 197 5.74 -13.22 16.61
CA TYR A 197 6.37 -12.38 17.80
C TYR A 197 6.05 -10.87 18.34
N GLU A 198 7.06 -9.96 18.63
CA GLU A 198 7.21 -8.46 18.94
C GLU A 198 8.62 -7.85 19.17
N TYR A 199 9.39 -7.67 18.09
CA TYR A 199 10.72 -7.08 18.12
C TYR A 199 10.64 -5.66 18.63
N ASP A 200 10.65 -5.32 19.91
CA ASP A 200 10.81 -3.94 20.35
C ASP A 200 12.27 -3.65 20.66
N LEU A 201 12.79 -2.63 20.02
CA LEU A 201 14.21 -2.26 20.04
C LEU A 201 14.60 -1.18 21.01
N VAL A 202 13.59 -0.51 21.52
CA VAL A 202 13.67 0.34 22.69
C VAL A 202 13.99 -0.51 23.92
N THR A 203 13.31 -1.64 24.12
CA THR A 203 13.50 -2.49 25.32
C THR A 203 14.31 -3.78 25.09
N ARG A 204 14.42 -4.25 23.85
CA ARG A 204 15.35 -5.29 23.36
C ARG A 204 15.03 -6.77 23.65
N THR A 205 13.80 -7.20 23.41
CA THR A 205 13.20 -8.40 24.03
C THR A 205 12.22 -9.16 23.11
N MET A 206 11.78 -10.39 23.47
CA MET A 206 11.45 -11.52 22.56
C MET A 206 10.18 -12.44 22.85
N ASN A 207 9.00 -11.96 23.27
CA ASN A 207 7.78 -12.77 23.46
C ASN A 207 7.19 -13.49 22.25
N THR A 208 5.89 -13.76 22.38
CA THR A 208 4.86 -14.49 21.68
C THR A 208 3.57 -14.42 22.53
N ILE A 209 2.31 -14.31 22.01
CA ILE A 209 0.94 -14.31 22.64
C ILE A 209 -0.24 -14.45 21.66
N VAL A 210 -0.14 -15.13 20.51
CA VAL A 210 -1.27 -15.68 19.70
C VAL A 210 -0.91 -17.10 19.30
N HIS A 211 -1.82 -17.94 18.84
CA HIS A 211 -1.53 -19.25 18.25
C HIS A 211 -2.60 -19.55 17.17
N PHE A 212 -2.29 -20.33 16.14
CA PHE A 212 -2.97 -20.85 14.92
C PHE A 212 -3.16 -22.40 15.12
N ASP A 213 -3.48 -23.22 14.10
CA ASP A 213 -4.10 -24.53 14.45
C ASP A 213 -4.46 -25.65 13.43
N GLY A 214 -4.13 -25.54 12.15
CA GLY A 214 -4.53 -26.47 11.09
C GLY A 214 -5.74 -25.97 10.39
N ALA A 215 -6.78 -25.69 11.14
CA ALA A 215 -8.05 -25.40 10.58
C ALA A 215 -8.33 -23.94 10.54
N ILE A 216 -9.10 -23.57 11.55
CA ILE A 216 -9.63 -22.27 11.77
C ILE A 216 -8.47 -21.31 11.43
N ASN A 217 -7.29 -21.49 11.99
CA ASN A 217 -6.02 -20.95 11.56
C ASN A 217 -5.00 -22.11 11.29
N GLY A 218 -3.74 -22.00 10.79
CA GLY A 218 -2.82 -23.14 10.84
C GLY A 218 -1.31 -23.17 10.59
N ILE A 219 -0.81 -23.79 9.50
CA ILE A 219 0.49 -24.50 9.40
C ILE A 219 1.47 -24.25 8.24
N GLN A 220 2.65 -23.57 8.41
CA GLN A 220 3.85 -23.41 7.53
C GLN A 220 4.56 -22.05 7.18
N PRO A 221 3.90 -20.89 7.13
CA PRO A 221 4.36 -19.56 6.69
C PRO A 221 5.04 -19.01 5.40
N TRP A 222 5.41 -19.84 4.43
CA TRP A 222 5.80 -19.65 3.01
C TRP A 222 5.47 -18.39 2.15
N GLY A 223 5.25 -17.15 2.59
CA GLY A 223 5.50 -16.02 1.66
C GLY A 223 5.52 -14.61 2.26
N SER A 224 6.44 -13.69 1.92
CA SER A 224 6.62 -12.33 2.52
C SER A 224 5.49 -11.30 2.66
N LEU A 225 5.76 -10.23 3.38
CA LEU A 225 4.68 -9.55 4.02
C LEU A 225 4.76 -8.02 3.99
N LEU A 226 3.66 -7.42 4.42
CA LEU A 226 3.28 -6.05 4.22
C LEU A 226 2.81 -5.39 5.53
N VAL A 227 3.05 -4.10 5.72
CA VAL A 227 2.30 -3.22 6.65
C VAL A 227 1.33 -2.31 5.91
N LEU A 228 0.14 -2.10 6.45
CA LEU A 228 -0.69 -0.97 6.02
C LEU A 228 -1.61 -0.46 7.14
N ASN A 229 -1.86 0.86 7.14
CA ASN A 229 -2.94 1.49 7.91
C ASN A 229 -2.77 1.26 9.42
N ASN A 230 -1.49 1.24 9.81
CA ASN A 230 -0.93 0.78 11.08
C ASN A 230 -0.87 -0.74 11.30
N LYS A 231 -1.19 -1.63 10.37
CA LYS A 231 -1.60 -3.00 10.70
C LYS A 231 -0.77 -4.14 10.06
N ILE A 232 -0.79 -5.35 10.65
CA ILE A 232 -0.04 -6.55 10.21
C ILE A 232 -0.62 -7.18 8.97
N TYR A 233 -0.06 -6.84 7.85
CA TYR A 233 -0.36 -7.51 6.61
C TYR A 233 -0.44 -9.16 6.87
N GLY A 234 -1.35 -10.18 6.57
CA GLY A 234 -1.57 -11.73 6.30
C GLY A 234 -1.60 -12.66 4.99
N MET A 235 -1.07 -13.94 4.93
CA MET A 235 -1.36 -14.97 3.86
C MET A 235 -0.82 -16.41 4.06
N THR A 236 -1.07 -17.52 3.29
CA THR A 236 -0.67 -18.91 3.68
C THR A 236 -0.53 -20.12 2.66
N ILE A 237 0.37 -21.16 2.81
CA ILE A 237 1.13 -22.23 1.97
C ILE A 237 0.88 -23.75 2.15
N LYS A 238 -0.34 -24.24 2.30
CA LYS A 238 -0.75 -25.34 3.23
C LYS A 238 -2.07 -24.80 3.83
N GLY A 239 -3.18 -25.48 4.25
CA GLY A 239 -4.44 -25.03 4.98
C GLY A 239 -5.93 -24.98 4.49
N GLY A 240 -6.94 -25.02 5.37
CA GLY A 240 -8.36 -24.98 4.99
C GLY A 240 -9.10 -26.24 4.52
N ASP A 241 -10.45 -26.23 4.57
CA ASP A 241 -11.56 -26.99 3.88
C ASP A 241 -11.43 -28.36 3.21
N ASN A 242 -10.45 -29.16 3.60
CA ASN A 242 -10.05 -30.49 3.16
C ASN A 242 -8.98 -30.42 2.09
N ASN A 243 -8.11 -29.44 2.30
CA ASN A 243 -6.79 -29.21 1.79
C ASN A 243 -6.53 -28.04 0.79
N TYR A 244 -7.21 -26.86 0.80
CA TYR A 244 -7.21 -25.82 -0.26
C TYR A 244 -7.26 -24.27 0.05
N GLY A 245 -7.46 -23.58 1.20
CA GLY A 245 -7.35 -22.06 1.22
C GLY A 245 -7.73 -21.17 2.51
N VAL A 246 -6.93 -20.21 3.07
CA VAL A 246 -7.11 -19.54 4.43
C VAL A 246 -6.37 -18.20 4.67
N ILE A 247 -6.79 -17.09 5.33
CA ILE A 247 -6.26 -15.70 5.08
C ILE A 247 -6.03 -14.61 6.25
N TYR A 248 -5.01 -14.49 7.12
CA TYR A 248 -4.73 -15.46 8.16
C TYR A 248 -4.15 -15.08 9.60
N GLU A 249 -3.85 -13.82 10.01
CA GLU A 249 -2.92 -13.29 11.05
C GLU A 249 -3.45 -12.69 12.41
N TYR A 250 -3.39 -11.36 12.76
CA TYR A 250 -4.03 -10.67 13.95
C TYR A 250 -4.01 -9.07 13.89
N ASP A 251 -4.70 -8.31 14.78
CA ASP A 251 -4.64 -6.82 15.06
C ASP A 251 -4.37 -6.47 16.57
N PRO A 252 -3.35 -5.67 17.00
CA PRO A 252 -2.98 -5.54 18.42
C PRO A 252 -2.52 -4.17 18.97
N GLU A 253 -2.82 -3.00 18.36
CA GLU A 253 -3.14 -1.83 19.20
C GLU A 253 -4.32 -2.21 20.11
N ALA A 254 -5.38 -2.76 19.49
CA ALA A 254 -6.74 -2.90 20.02
C ALA A 254 -7.21 -4.36 20.21
N ASN A 255 -6.38 -5.33 19.82
CA ASN A 255 -6.57 -6.76 20.03
C ASN A 255 -7.79 -7.41 19.33
N ILE A 256 -8.33 -6.98 18.19
CA ILE A 256 -9.12 -7.91 17.33
C ILE A 256 -8.39 -8.21 16.02
N TYR A 257 -9.23 -8.58 15.07
CA TYR A 257 -9.28 -9.80 14.21
C TYR A 257 -10.07 -9.12 12.99
N LEU A 258 -9.82 -9.48 11.73
CA LEU A 258 -10.79 -9.92 10.71
C LEU A 258 -10.61 -11.51 10.44
N LYS A 259 -11.41 -12.63 10.56
CA LYS A 259 -11.81 -13.92 9.73
C LYS A 259 -12.55 -14.17 8.18
N ILE A 260 -12.55 -13.71 6.82
CA ILE A 260 -11.81 -13.10 5.52
C ILE A 260 -11.66 -14.12 4.40
N PHE A 261 -10.51 -14.66 3.88
CA PHE A 261 -10.39 -15.72 2.82
C PHE A 261 -9.96 -17.38 3.20
N ASP A 262 -10.26 -18.77 2.81
CA ASP A 262 -11.27 -19.83 2.03
C ASP A 262 -10.59 -20.78 0.91
N PHE A 263 -11.25 -21.85 0.32
CA PHE A 263 -11.02 -22.95 -0.73
C PHE A 263 -12.23 -23.86 -1.17
N ASP A 264 -12.20 -24.68 -2.26
CA ASP A 264 -12.98 -25.96 -2.46
C ASP A 264 -12.55 -26.87 -3.64
N GLY A 265 -12.72 -26.51 -4.92
CA GLY A 265 -12.49 -27.46 -6.04
C GLY A 265 -11.34 -27.13 -7.00
N GLY A 266 -11.35 -25.94 -7.60
CA GLY A 266 -10.41 -25.55 -8.65
C GLY A 266 -10.17 -24.04 -8.87
N ASN A 267 -9.14 -23.40 -8.28
CA ASN A 267 -8.62 -22.00 -8.47
C ASN A 267 -8.38 -21.13 -7.21
N GLY A 268 -7.40 -21.42 -6.38
CA GLY A 268 -6.24 -22.18 -6.82
C GLY A 268 -4.99 -22.16 -5.96
N ALA A 269 -3.77 -22.61 -6.37
CA ALA A 269 -2.72 -23.21 -5.49
C ALA A 269 -1.23 -22.75 -5.27
N HIS A 270 -0.48 -23.44 -4.40
CA HIS A 270 0.91 -23.96 -4.38
C HIS A 270 2.33 -23.26 -4.20
N PRO A 271 2.48 -21.95 -3.97
CA PRO A 271 3.71 -21.10 -3.90
C PRO A 271 4.44 -20.91 -2.55
N TYR A 272 5.18 -19.79 -2.35
CA TYR A 272 6.38 -19.63 -1.51
C TYR A 272 7.07 -18.19 -1.16
N GLY A 273 6.74 -16.93 -1.61
CA GLY A 273 7.36 -15.58 -1.22
C GLY A 273 6.82 -14.16 -1.69
N GLY A 274 6.86 -13.05 -0.91
CA GLY A 274 5.69 -12.12 -0.66
C GLY A 274 5.44 -10.57 -0.97
N LEU A 275 4.58 -9.91 -0.11
CA LEU A 275 3.59 -8.77 -0.27
C LEU A 275 3.89 -7.29 0.04
N ILE A 276 2.97 -6.34 -0.30
CA ILE A 276 3.20 -4.85 -0.28
C ILE A 276 1.99 -3.93 -0.18
N ALA A 277 2.09 -2.59 -0.38
CA ALA A 277 0.95 -1.69 -0.54
C ALA A 277 0.74 -0.70 -1.74
N ILE A 278 -0.46 -0.10 -1.97
CA ILE A 278 -0.74 1.06 -2.89
C ILE A 278 -2.03 1.96 -2.56
N GLY A 279 -2.53 2.16 -1.33
CA GLY A 279 -3.76 2.90 -0.92
C GLY A 279 -4.64 2.19 0.14
N ASN A 280 -5.81 1.60 -0.22
CA ASN A 280 -6.50 0.52 0.50
C ASN A 280 -6.78 -0.78 -0.37
N ASN A 281 -6.27 -0.98 -1.63
CA ASN A 281 -6.35 -2.26 -2.43
C ASN A 281 -5.41 -3.33 -1.89
N LEU A 282 -5.04 -4.41 -2.68
CA LEU A 282 -4.14 -5.57 -2.47
C LEU A 282 -3.58 -6.26 -3.80
N TYR A 283 -2.55 -7.17 -3.88
CA TYR A 283 -1.80 -7.90 -5.05
C TYR A 283 -0.67 -9.13 -4.74
N GLY A 284 -0.65 -10.42 -5.16
CA GLY A 284 0.25 -11.56 -4.64
C GLY A 284 0.41 -12.91 -5.42
N MET A 285 1.02 -14.11 -5.06
CA MET A 285 1.34 -15.20 -6.06
C MET A 285 1.51 -16.76 -5.93
N THR A 286 1.42 -17.63 -7.03
CA THR A 286 1.08 -19.14 -7.03
C THR A 286 1.53 -20.34 -8.01
N THR A 287 1.19 -21.66 -7.76
CA THR A 287 1.69 -22.94 -8.41
C THR A 287 0.78 -24.17 -8.89
N PHE A 288 -0.28 -24.62 -8.22
CA PHE A 288 -1.17 -25.77 -8.60
C PHE A 288 -2.71 -25.40 -8.55
N GLY A 289 -3.78 -26.16 -8.79
CA GLY A 289 -5.23 -25.77 -8.48
C GLY A 289 -6.01 -24.55 -9.17
N GLY A 290 -7.04 -24.61 -10.05
CA GLY A 290 -7.60 -23.58 -11.02
C GLY A 290 -7.42 -23.56 -12.60
N ASP A 291 -8.12 -22.77 -13.44
CA ASP A 291 -8.34 -22.93 -14.94
C ASP A 291 -7.59 -23.94 -15.88
N ASN A 292 -6.50 -23.61 -16.59
CA ASN A 292 -6.10 -24.36 -17.84
C ASN A 292 -4.70 -25.11 -18.00
N GLU A 293 -4.56 -26.41 -17.78
CA GLU A 293 -3.39 -27.36 -17.76
C GLU A 293 -1.86 -27.00 -17.98
N SER A 294 -1.08 -28.02 -18.45
CA SER A 294 0.38 -28.21 -18.48
C SER A 294 0.82 -29.32 -19.46
N ASN A 295 2.09 -29.27 -19.90
CA ASN A 295 2.93 -30.45 -20.10
C ASN A 295 4.32 -30.45 -19.37
N SER A 296 4.59 -29.57 -18.38
CA SER A 296 5.74 -29.64 -17.45
C SER A 296 5.46 -30.63 -16.33
N ASN A 297 6.12 -31.79 -16.39
CA ASN A 297 5.84 -32.91 -15.49
C ASN A 297 6.47 -32.70 -14.11
N VAL A 298 5.83 -31.88 -13.28
CA VAL A 298 6.23 -31.67 -11.88
C VAL A 298 5.80 -32.85 -11.02
N ILE A 299 6.61 -33.92 -10.98
CA ILE A 299 6.41 -35.02 -10.03
C ILE A 299 6.97 -34.62 -8.67
N THR A 300 6.17 -33.93 -7.86
CA THR A 300 6.39 -33.74 -6.42
C THR A 300 5.82 -34.95 -5.67
N GLY A 301 6.70 -35.72 -5.03
CA GLY A 301 6.41 -37.04 -4.49
C GLY A 301 5.14 -37.20 -3.65
N ASN A 302 4.32 -38.18 -4.09
CA ASN A 302 3.26 -38.89 -3.35
C ASN A 302 2.01 -38.13 -2.84
N GLU A 303 1.87 -36.83 -3.06
CA GLU A 303 0.58 -36.15 -2.89
C GLU A 303 0.05 -35.69 -4.25
N PHE A 304 -1.27 -35.81 -4.45
CA PHE A 304 -1.96 -35.38 -5.68
C PHE A 304 -2.05 -33.85 -5.67
N MET A 305 -0.89 -33.24 -5.84
CA MET A 305 -0.80 -31.81 -6.05
C MET A 305 -1.45 -31.48 -7.37
N PRO A 306 -2.20 -30.38 -7.41
CA PRO A 306 -2.89 -30.08 -8.64
C PRO A 306 -1.94 -29.59 -9.78
N GLY A 307 -1.52 -30.46 -10.71
CA GLY A 307 -0.20 -30.38 -11.36
C GLY A 307 0.12 -29.41 -12.51
N ASN A 308 0.11 -28.07 -12.37
CA ASN A 308 0.37 -27.17 -13.52
C ASN A 308 0.93 -25.75 -13.26
N SER A 309 0.12 -24.75 -12.82
CA SER A 309 0.34 -23.35 -13.30
C SER A 309 0.05 -22.15 -12.32
N GLY A 310 -0.50 -20.93 -12.62
CA GLY A 310 -0.62 -19.72 -11.68
C GLY A 310 -0.87 -18.28 -12.29
N VAL A 311 -1.26 -17.15 -11.59
CA VAL A 311 -2.22 -15.96 -11.94
C VAL A 311 -1.82 -14.37 -11.93
N ILE A 312 -2.68 -13.31 -11.63
CA ILE A 312 -2.58 -11.82 -11.14
C ILE A 312 -3.65 -11.55 -9.97
N PHE A 313 -4.34 -10.41 -9.57
CA PHE A 313 -5.71 -10.40 -8.84
C PHE A 313 -6.94 -9.34 -8.91
N GLU A 314 -7.27 -8.30 -8.09
CA GLU A 314 -8.56 -7.48 -8.18
C GLU A 314 -9.49 -6.98 -7.00
N PHE A 315 -9.29 -7.09 -5.67
CA PHE A 315 -10.21 -6.99 -4.45
C PHE A 315 -11.11 -5.86 -3.98
N ASP A 316 -11.44 -5.72 -2.68
CA ASP A 316 -11.39 -4.44 -1.96
C ASP A 316 -11.65 -4.39 -0.46
N LEU A 317 -10.66 -4.15 0.36
CA LEU A 317 -10.75 -4.02 1.81
C LEU A 317 -11.96 -3.24 2.42
N SER A 318 -12.75 -2.49 1.64
CA SER A 318 -14.01 -1.83 1.97
C SER A 318 -15.39 -2.44 1.54
N THR A 319 -15.66 -3.12 0.39
CA THR A 319 -16.99 -3.69 -0.13
C THR A 319 -17.19 -5.15 -0.87
N SER A 320 -17.01 -6.35 -0.23
CA SER A 320 -16.91 -7.88 -0.51
C SER A 320 -16.59 -8.66 -1.84
N THR A 321 -17.10 -8.39 -3.02
CA THR A 321 -16.58 -8.72 -4.40
C THR A 321 -15.42 -9.74 -4.87
N TYR A 322 -14.80 -10.89 -4.35
CA TYR A 322 -13.75 -11.80 -5.07
C TYR A 322 -13.88 -11.78 -6.62
N ASN A 323 -12.92 -11.64 -7.56
CA ASN A 323 -13.03 -11.17 -8.98
C ASN A 323 -11.66 -10.96 -9.64
N LYS A 324 -11.35 -11.81 -10.59
CA LYS A 324 -10.02 -12.42 -10.76
C LYS A 324 -9.27 -11.97 -12.01
N ILE A 325 -8.54 -10.84 -12.03
CA ILE A 325 -7.93 -10.06 -13.16
C ILE A 325 -6.92 -10.62 -14.17
N TYR A 326 -7.20 -10.55 -15.49
CA TYR A 326 -6.39 -11.13 -16.56
C TYR A 326 -5.96 -12.59 -16.26
N ASP A 327 -4.93 -13.18 -16.90
CA ASP A 327 -4.42 -14.55 -16.69
C ASP A 327 -3.44 -15.08 -17.79
N PHE A 328 -2.90 -16.27 -17.52
CA PHE A 328 -1.60 -16.80 -17.86
C PHE A 328 -1.46 -18.36 -18.08
N GLY A 329 -1.18 -18.87 -19.29
CA GLY A 329 -0.83 -20.27 -19.65
C GLY A 329 0.53 -20.52 -20.34
N GLY A 330 1.11 -21.71 -20.28
CA GLY A 330 2.52 -21.99 -20.48
C GLY A 330 3.20 -21.81 -21.84
N LEU A 331 2.68 -20.93 -22.69
CA LEU A 331 3.47 -19.98 -23.46
C LEU A 331 3.36 -18.50 -22.93
N SER A 332 3.32 -18.20 -21.61
CA SER A 332 4.00 -16.98 -21.05
C SER A 332 4.43 -16.93 -19.54
N GLY A 333 4.73 -18.03 -18.83
CA GLY A 333 4.89 -18.10 -17.36
C GLY A 333 5.00 -19.51 -16.75
N ALA A 334 5.80 -19.65 -15.67
CA ALA A 334 5.78 -20.79 -14.75
C ALA A 334 6.82 -20.85 -13.57
N HIS A 335 6.70 -20.68 -12.21
CA HIS A 335 7.46 -21.49 -11.19
C HIS A 335 8.45 -20.95 -10.09
N PRO A 336 8.35 -19.85 -9.29
CA PRO A 336 9.31 -19.46 -8.24
C PRO A 336 8.70 -19.27 -6.84
N TYR A 337 9.35 -18.49 -5.98
CA TYR A 337 8.93 -18.19 -4.60
C TYR A 337 8.90 -16.66 -4.43
N GLY A 338 8.52 -15.91 -5.47
CA GLY A 338 8.72 -14.47 -5.45
C GLY A 338 7.59 -13.52 -5.71
N GLY A 339 7.53 -12.43 -4.94
CA GLY A 339 6.86 -11.14 -5.10
C GLY A 339 6.69 -10.55 -6.50
N LEU A 340 6.12 -9.33 -6.57
CA LEU A 340 6.13 -8.44 -7.74
C LEU A 340 6.97 -7.19 -7.41
N ILE A 341 6.79 -6.02 -8.07
CA ILE A 341 7.35 -4.73 -7.64
C ILE A 341 6.75 -3.47 -8.34
N LYS A 342 7.41 -2.29 -8.24
CA LYS A 342 7.00 -0.89 -8.37
C LYS A 342 7.60 -0.08 -9.53
N TYR A 343 7.19 1.19 -9.61
CA TYR A 343 6.88 1.97 -10.80
C TYR A 343 5.51 1.57 -11.34
N GLY A 344 5.23 1.86 -12.61
CA GLY A 344 4.11 2.74 -12.86
C GLY A 344 3.61 2.80 -14.27
N ASP A 345 4.44 2.50 -15.29
CA ASP A 345 4.11 2.49 -16.74
C ASP A 345 4.18 1.12 -17.43
N LYS A 346 5.28 0.35 -17.32
CA LYS A 346 5.43 -0.99 -17.96
C LYS A 346 6.01 -2.00 -16.98
N LEU A 347 5.30 -3.09 -16.65
CA LEU A 347 5.55 -3.85 -15.41
C LEU A 347 5.71 -5.39 -15.47
N ILE A 348 6.53 -5.96 -14.57
CA ILE A 348 7.63 -6.85 -15.01
C ILE A 348 8.37 -7.69 -13.89
N GLY A 349 8.27 -9.05 -13.81
CA GLY A 349 9.15 -9.90 -12.93
C GLY A 349 9.48 -11.44 -13.15
N THR A 350 9.19 -12.20 -14.23
CA THR A 350 9.81 -13.52 -14.73
C THR A 350 9.66 -14.91 -13.97
N THR A 351 10.15 -16.13 -14.38
CA THR A 351 9.76 -17.51 -13.81
C THR A 351 10.59 -18.81 -14.15
N ALA A 352 10.10 -19.98 -14.63
CA ALA A 352 10.71 -21.31 -14.36
C ALA A 352 10.42 -22.60 -15.19
N TYR A 353 9.19 -22.92 -15.58
CA TYR A 353 8.74 -24.33 -15.76
C TYR A 353 7.73 -24.46 -16.91
N GLY A 354 8.04 -23.82 -18.04
CA GLY A 354 7.17 -23.90 -19.20
C GLY A 354 7.68 -23.23 -20.48
N GLY A 355 6.83 -23.17 -21.50
CA GLY A 355 7.18 -22.74 -22.84
C GLY A 355 7.91 -23.89 -23.53
N ILE A 356 8.08 -23.98 -24.85
CA ILE A 356 8.76 -25.15 -25.44
C ILE A 356 10.29 -25.31 -25.17
N THR A 357 10.88 -24.60 -24.19
CA THR A 357 12.10 -25.01 -23.45
C THR A 357 11.98 -25.00 -21.91
N ASP A 358 10.78 -24.82 -21.34
CA ASP A 358 10.48 -25.04 -19.91
C ASP A 358 11.02 -23.93 -18.96
N HIS A 359 11.23 -22.64 -19.43
CA HIS A 359 11.65 -21.39 -18.69
C HIS A 359 11.88 -19.92 -19.35
N GLY A 360 10.94 -19.02 -19.79
CA GLY A 360 11.10 -17.48 -19.74
C GLY A 360 11.11 -16.40 -20.93
N VAL A 361 10.37 -15.25 -20.87
CA VAL A 361 10.42 -14.00 -21.74
C VAL A 361 10.13 -12.70 -20.96
N LEU A 362 9.75 -11.61 -21.63
CA LEU A 362 9.18 -10.39 -21.08
C LEU A 362 7.77 -9.97 -21.62
N PHE A 363 6.92 -9.27 -20.84
CA PHE A 363 5.58 -8.74 -21.21
C PHE A 363 5.67 -7.20 -21.13
N GLU A 364 4.59 -6.47 -21.41
CA GLU A 364 4.59 -5.01 -21.59
C GLU A 364 3.42 -4.29 -20.88
N TYR A 365 2.87 -4.82 -19.77
CA TYR A 365 2.53 -3.95 -18.61
C TYR A 365 1.54 -2.82 -18.78
N ASP A 366 0.27 -3.04 -19.13
CA ASP A 366 -0.75 -2.01 -18.92
C ASP A 366 -1.96 -2.52 -18.09
N LEU A 367 -2.52 -1.68 -17.18
CA LEU A 367 -3.71 -1.94 -16.30
C LEU A 367 -5.01 -2.25 -17.11
N ILE A 368 -4.90 -2.59 -18.39
CA ILE A 368 -5.51 -1.78 -19.44
C ILE A 368 -5.48 -2.64 -20.77
N THR A 369 -6.58 -2.87 -21.56
CA THR A 369 -6.62 -3.62 -22.90
C THR A 369 -6.87 -2.94 -24.33
N ASN A 370 -5.84 -2.84 -25.22
CA ASN A 370 -5.62 -2.27 -26.61
C ASN A 370 -4.17 -2.38 -27.34
N THR A 371 -2.94 -2.34 -26.73
CA THR A 371 -1.58 -2.84 -27.22
C THR A 371 -0.55 -3.80 -26.39
N PHE A 372 -0.78 -5.12 -25.99
CA PHE A 372 -0.07 -6.53 -25.96
C PHE A 372 0.30 -7.49 -27.27
N VAL A 373 1.55 -7.89 -27.71
CA VAL A 373 2.00 -8.94 -28.77
C VAL A 373 3.57 -9.13 -29.11
N LYS A 374 4.13 -10.38 -28.99
CA LYS A 374 5.53 -10.99 -28.87
C LYS A 374 6.86 -10.59 -29.73
N LYS A 375 8.13 -10.42 -29.15
CA LYS A 375 9.56 -10.49 -29.79
C LYS A 375 11.04 -10.85 -29.13
N VAL A 376 11.46 -10.86 -27.81
CA VAL A 376 12.54 -11.71 -27.06
C VAL A 376 12.11 -12.49 -25.72
N ASP A 377 12.30 -13.71 -25.07
CA ASP A 377 12.85 -15.14 -24.77
C ASP A 377 14.14 -15.39 -23.88
N LEU A 378 14.25 -16.52 -23.12
CA LEU A 378 15.20 -16.84 -21.99
C LEU A 378 15.62 -18.39 -21.75
N ASN A 379 16.92 -18.85 -21.78
CA ASN A 379 17.40 -20.29 -21.66
C ASN A 379 18.78 -20.72 -20.97
N ASP A 380 18.81 -21.81 -20.17
CA ASP A 380 19.84 -22.48 -19.28
C ASP A 380 21.29 -21.96 -19.17
N VAL A 381 21.89 -21.58 -20.29
CA VAL A 381 23.31 -21.25 -20.34
C VAL A 381 23.49 -19.82 -20.01
N ALA A 382 23.36 -18.90 -20.95
CA ALA A 382 23.45 -17.51 -20.60
C ALA A 382 22.19 -17.06 -19.79
N LYS A 383 21.19 -17.98 -19.62
CA LYS A 383 19.88 -17.97 -18.87
C LYS A 383 19.52 -19.31 -18.07
N GLY A 384 18.30 -19.91 -18.00
CA GLY A 384 17.90 -20.97 -16.99
C GLY A 384 16.84 -22.10 -17.30
N ASN A 385 15.84 -22.35 -16.41
CA ASN A 385 15.07 -23.62 -16.05
C ASN A 385 14.23 -23.40 -14.71
N ASN A 386 14.09 -24.21 -13.63
CA ASN A 386 12.97 -24.08 -12.60
C ASN A 386 13.13 -23.48 -11.09
N PRO A 387 13.09 -22.13 -10.78
CA PRO A 387 13.44 -21.35 -9.51
C PRO A 387 12.50 -21.19 -8.26
N MET A 388 12.85 -20.23 -7.35
CA MET A 388 12.32 -19.86 -5.99
C MET A 388 12.76 -18.39 -5.45
N GLY A 389 11.96 -17.28 -5.28
CA GLY A 389 12.21 -15.98 -4.47
C GLY A 389 11.76 -14.54 -4.97
N THR A 390 11.51 -13.51 -4.08
CA THR A 390 10.67 -12.21 -4.18
C THR A 390 11.31 -10.90 -4.67
N LEU A 391 10.59 -9.75 -4.72
CA LEU A 391 10.99 -8.40 -5.24
C LEU A 391 10.56 -7.09 -4.40
N ALA A 392 11.39 -6.00 -4.18
CA ALA A 392 11.32 -4.71 -3.30
C ALA A 392 11.93 -3.25 -3.69
N GLU A 393 12.88 -2.49 -3.03
CA GLU A 393 13.13 -0.96 -3.09
C GLU A 393 14.60 -0.33 -3.41
N TRP A 394 14.85 1.01 -3.73
CA TRP A 394 16.11 1.93 -3.62
C TRP A 394 16.33 3.15 -4.62
N ASN A 395 17.20 4.16 -4.51
CA ASN A 395 17.38 5.23 -5.59
C ASN A 395 17.90 4.91 -7.07
N GLY A 396 17.25 4.03 -7.89
CA GLY A 396 17.64 3.62 -9.30
C GLY A 396 16.73 2.70 -10.23
N LYS A 397 16.78 1.32 -10.12
CA LYS A 397 16.12 0.22 -10.90
C LYS A 397 15.71 -1.15 -10.16
N LEU A 398 14.57 -1.87 -10.40
CA LEU A 398 14.13 -3.28 -10.03
C LEU A 398 14.99 -4.57 -9.53
N TYR A 399 15.79 -4.77 -8.47
CA TYR A 399 16.57 -6.06 -8.09
C TYR A 399 16.00 -7.45 -7.38
N GLY A 400 15.73 -8.68 -7.98
CA GLY A 400 15.43 -10.08 -7.36
C GLY A 400 16.11 -11.59 -7.57
N LEU A 401 15.71 -12.73 -8.26
CA LEU A 401 15.90 -14.27 -8.00
C LEU A 401 15.81 -15.44 -9.08
N THR A 402 16.60 -16.58 -9.07
CA THR A 402 16.42 -17.93 -9.78
C THR A 402 16.91 -19.38 -9.27
N ARG A 403 17.75 -20.28 -9.93
CA ARG A 403 18.36 -21.62 -9.45
C ARG A 403 19.50 -22.57 -10.10
N TYR A 404 19.43 -23.34 -11.26
CA TYR A 404 20.49 -24.31 -11.86
C TYR A 404 21.33 -24.19 -13.31
N GLY A 405 22.05 -23.12 -13.80
CA GLY A 405 22.52 -22.77 -15.23
C GLY A 405 23.24 -21.35 -15.37
N GLY A 406 24.03 -20.88 -16.41
CA GLY A 406 25.26 -19.89 -16.50
C GLY A 406 26.89 -19.99 -16.27
N ALA A 407 27.70 -21.04 -16.50
CA ALA A 407 29.05 -21.63 -16.17
C ALA A 407 29.08 -23.10 -15.63
N VAL A 408 28.43 -23.47 -14.51
CA VAL A 408 28.53 -24.82 -13.86
C VAL A 408 27.32 -25.34 -13.05
N ARG A 409 26.21 -24.63 -13.15
CA ARG A 409 24.79 -24.88 -12.89
C ARG A 409 24.21 -24.22 -11.67
N GLU A 410 24.56 -22.96 -11.37
CA GLU A 410 24.56 -22.49 -9.98
C GLU A 410 24.12 -21.00 -9.64
N GLY A 411 24.00 -19.96 -10.52
CA GLY A 411 23.25 -18.65 -10.31
C GLY A 411 23.92 -17.21 -10.40
N THR A 412 23.19 -16.10 -10.11
CA THR A 412 23.26 -14.71 -10.71
C THR A 412 22.75 -13.50 -9.85
N LEU A 413 22.55 -12.27 -10.45
CA LEU A 413 21.58 -11.15 -10.18
C LEU A 413 20.69 -10.77 -11.52
N PHE A 414 19.76 -9.77 -11.82
CA PHE A 414 18.81 -9.49 -13.06
C PHE A 414 18.81 -7.95 -13.46
N GLU A 415 18.04 -7.25 -14.37
CA GLU A 415 18.12 -5.73 -14.64
C GLU A 415 17.29 -4.98 -15.74
N TYR A 416 15.97 -4.79 -15.66
CA TYR A 416 15.19 -4.29 -16.84
C TYR A 416 15.26 -2.77 -17.17
N GLU A 417 14.24 -2.19 -17.81
CA GLU A 417 13.72 -0.82 -17.73
C GLU A 417 12.28 -0.83 -18.33
N PRO A 418 11.38 0.15 -18.13
CA PRO A 418 9.93 -0.06 -18.30
C PRO A 418 9.44 0.36 -19.68
N THR A 419 9.66 1.62 -20.01
CA THR A 419 9.75 2.13 -21.37
C THR A 419 11.22 2.08 -21.85
N ASN A 420 12.08 1.26 -21.20
CA ASN A 420 13.47 1.05 -21.63
C ASN A 420 13.98 -0.47 -21.67
N GLY A 421 15.09 -0.81 -22.35
CA GLY A 421 15.24 -2.05 -23.17
C GLY A 421 16.11 -3.27 -22.77
N VAL A 422 17.27 -3.46 -23.44
CA VAL A 422 18.33 -4.54 -23.40
C VAL A 422 18.71 -5.12 -21.98
N PHE A 423 19.49 -6.22 -21.82
CA PHE A 423 19.38 -7.18 -20.67
C PHE A 423 20.69 -7.62 -20.00
N ALA A 424 21.44 -6.73 -19.39
CA ALA A 424 22.63 -6.90 -18.51
C ALA A 424 22.87 -8.04 -17.47
N LYS A 425 22.89 -9.35 -17.75
CA LYS A 425 23.79 -10.30 -17.01
C LYS A 425 24.96 -9.68 -16.16
N LYS A 426 25.10 -9.98 -14.87
CA LYS A 426 26.08 -9.56 -13.85
C LYS A 426 26.46 -10.65 -12.80
N LEU A 427 26.62 -12.01 -13.06
CA LEU A 427 27.10 -13.20 -12.16
C LEU A 427 27.93 -14.24 -13.05
N ASP A 428 28.51 -15.48 -12.96
CA ASP A 428 28.76 -16.83 -12.28
C ASP A 428 28.89 -17.23 -10.76
N PHE A 429 27.80 -17.61 -10.08
CA PHE A 429 27.80 -18.29 -8.76
C PHE A 429 28.62 -19.54 -8.72
N ASN A 430 28.93 -20.10 -7.54
CA ASN A 430 29.93 -21.17 -7.63
C ASN A 430 30.12 -22.24 -6.56
N ASN A 431 30.88 -23.25 -7.02
CA ASN A 431 31.34 -24.43 -6.30
C ASN A 431 32.60 -24.21 -5.44
N THR A 432 32.64 -23.16 -4.63
CA THR A 432 33.68 -22.96 -3.59
C THR A 432 33.13 -23.10 -2.16
N PHE A 433 31.82 -23.36 -2.10
CA PHE A 433 30.90 -22.86 -1.10
C PHE A 433 29.80 -23.90 -0.69
N ARG A 434 29.91 -25.14 -1.18
CA ARG A 434 29.17 -26.36 -0.77
C ARG A 434 27.63 -26.42 -0.92
N TYR A 435 27.16 -27.03 -2.03
CA TYR A 435 25.90 -27.79 -2.24
C TYR A 435 24.51 -27.11 -2.30
N GLY A 436 24.31 -25.89 -1.82
CA GLY A 436 23.01 -25.20 -1.89
C GLY A 436 22.65 -24.58 -3.23
N ARG A 437 21.59 -23.74 -3.29
CA ARG A 437 20.87 -23.14 -4.47
C ARG A 437 20.02 -21.90 -4.19
N PRO A 438 19.71 -21.03 -5.18
CA PRO A 438 18.90 -19.82 -4.97
C PRO A 438 17.41 -20.03 -4.58
N ASN A 439 16.80 -19.25 -3.66
CA ASN A 439 15.53 -19.56 -2.97
C ASN A 439 14.63 -18.42 -2.31
N GLY A 440 15.00 -17.12 -2.15
CA GLY A 440 14.42 -16.09 -1.18
C GLY A 440 14.26 -14.53 -1.52
N GLY A 441 14.25 -13.51 -0.54
CA GLY A 441 13.90 -11.97 -0.59
C GLY A 441 14.24 -10.78 0.54
N LEU A 442 13.74 -9.47 0.64
CA LEU A 442 14.05 -8.23 1.53
C LEU A 442 13.12 -6.90 1.49
N LEU A 443 13.44 -5.70 2.14
CA LEU A 443 12.72 -4.39 1.91
C LEU A 443 13.41 -2.94 1.93
N GLU A 444 14.19 -2.37 2.89
CA GLU A 444 14.58 -0.88 2.87
C GLU A 444 16.11 -0.46 3.12
N PHE A 445 16.62 0.18 4.19
CA PHE A 445 18.06 0.41 4.63
C PHE A 445 19.22 1.01 3.79
N GLY A 446 19.96 1.85 4.54
CA GLY A 446 21.31 2.45 4.50
C GLY A 446 22.25 2.28 3.34
N GLY A 447 21.69 2.25 2.14
CA GLY A 447 22.38 1.98 0.90
C GLY A 447 23.00 0.64 1.02
N LYS A 448 22.31 -0.28 1.69
CA LYS A 448 22.75 -1.63 1.60
C LYS A 448 21.66 -2.60 1.00
N PHE A 449 21.40 -3.85 1.41
CA PHE A 449 20.54 -4.95 0.84
C PHE A 449 20.46 -6.15 1.90
N TYR A 450 20.41 -7.48 1.66
CA TYR A 450 19.71 -8.57 2.46
C TYR A 450 19.40 -9.83 1.53
N GLY A 451 19.03 -11.09 1.93
CA GLY A 451 18.79 -12.28 1.03
C GLY A 451 19.74 -13.57 0.96
N MET A 452 19.34 -14.87 1.11
CA MET A 452 20.18 -15.92 1.84
C MET A 452 19.72 -17.44 1.56
N THR A 453 20.38 -18.62 1.82
CA THR A 453 20.00 -20.02 1.27
C THR A 453 19.65 -21.17 2.22
N ALA A 454 18.92 -22.15 1.67
CA ALA A 454 18.65 -23.56 2.06
C ALA A 454 19.78 -24.55 2.41
N PHE A 455 20.80 -24.64 1.58
CA PHE A 455 21.50 -25.93 1.45
C PHE A 455 23.02 -25.76 1.30
N ALA A 456 23.56 -24.59 1.64
CA ALA A 456 24.97 -24.27 1.50
C ALA A 456 25.85 -24.72 2.69
N GLY A 457 27.17 -24.55 2.60
CA GLY A 457 28.10 -24.98 3.65
C GLY A 457 28.40 -26.48 3.63
N ASP A 458 29.51 -26.87 4.25
CA ASP A 458 29.75 -28.30 4.48
C ASP A 458 28.80 -28.75 5.59
N TRP A 459 28.17 -29.89 5.36
CA TRP A 459 26.90 -30.34 5.92
C TRP A 459 25.60 -29.62 5.43
N THR A 460 25.67 -28.81 4.35
CA THR A 460 24.54 -28.49 3.43
C THR A 460 23.29 -27.91 4.06
N SER A 461 23.58 -26.89 4.82
CA SER A 461 22.80 -26.44 5.92
C SER A 461 22.40 -24.97 5.77
N GLY A 462 22.90 -24.26 4.74
CA GLY A 462 22.49 -22.90 4.32
C GLY A 462 23.63 -21.86 4.31
N MET A 463 23.32 -20.57 4.00
CA MET A 463 24.10 -19.37 4.45
C MET A 463 23.50 -17.95 4.24
N ILE A 464 23.83 -17.02 5.16
CA ILE A 464 23.84 -15.54 5.03
C ILE A 464 24.52 -15.04 3.75
N TYR A 465 24.23 -13.87 3.14
CA TYR A 465 25.19 -13.23 2.21
C TYR A 465 25.32 -11.64 2.25
N GLU A 466 25.38 -10.79 1.16
CA GLU A 466 25.39 -9.27 0.87
C GLU A 466 25.71 -8.99 -0.61
N ILE A 467 26.64 -8.11 -1.09
CA ILE A 467 27.04 -8.02 -2.55
C ILE A 467 26.71 -6.48 -3.05
N ASN A 468 27.64 -5.52 -3.10
CA ASN A 468 27.75 -4.39 -4.06
C ASN A 468 27.45 -4.64 -5.55
N PRO A 469 26.85 -3.68 -6.25
CA PRO A 469 25.87 -3.98 -7.28
C PRO A 469 26.39 -4.00 -8.70
N VAL A 470 27.62 -3.59 -8.99
CA VAL A 470 28.06 -3.40 -10.39
C VAL A 470 29.57 -3.67 -10.59
N THR A 471 30.42 -3.54 -9.55
CA THR A 471 31.65 -4.39 -9.51
C THR A 471 31.30 -5.81 -9.23
N ASP A 472 30.35 -6.01 -8.32
CA ASP A 472 29.88 -7.32 -7.95
C ASP A 472 31.08 -8.28 -7.59
N GLU A 473 32.09 -7.89 -6.78
CA GLU A 473 33.34 -8.69 -6.57
C GLU A 473 33.28 -9.98 -5.69
N PHE A 474 33.53 -10.05 -4.34
CA PHE A 474 33.13 -11.20 -3.46
C PHE A 474 33.32 -11.13 -1.90
N THR A 475 32.34 -11.49 -1.00
CA THR A 475 32.64 -11.41 0.50
C THR A 475 31.66 -11.99 1.52
N LYS A 476 31.98 -12.38 2.78
CA LYS A 476 31.18 -13.29 3.61
C LYS A 476 30.44 -12.78 4.93
N ILE A 477 29.72 -13.51 5.83
CA ILE A 477 29.38 -13.09 7.26
C ILE A 477 29.40 -14.14 8.45
N HIS A 478 28.44 -15.03 8.78
CA HIS A 478 28.34 -15.92 10.01
C HIS A 478 28.09 -17.52 9.93
N SER A 479 28.28 -18.34 11.00
CA SER A 479 29.20 -19.56 10.95
C SER A 479 28.83 -21.06 11.41
N PHE A 480 27.64 -21.66 11.11
CA PHE A 480 27.14 -23.13 11.16
C PHE A 480 27.31 -24.41 10.02
N ASP A 481 26.99 -25.42 11.09
CA ASP A 481 26.82 -27.01 11.34
C ASP A 481 25.72 -27.95 12.08
N GLY A 482 25.02 -27.78 13.25
CA GLY A 482 23.88 -28.58 13.84
C GLY A 482 23.41 -28.40 15.33
N ILE A 483 24.31 -28.03 16.27
CA ILE A 483 24.15 -27.54 17.70
C ILE A 483 23.39 -26.26 17.83
N ASN A 484 23.26 -25.47 16.77
CA ASN A 484 22.65 -24.17 16.79
C ASN A 484 21.83 -23.89 15.48
N GLY A 485 20.56 -24.28 15.32
CA GLY A 485 19.64 -24.10 14.18
C GLY A 485 19.60 -25.16 13.09
N GLN A 486 18.78 -25.10 12.03
CA GLN A 486 18.89 -25.98 10.84
C GLN A 486 18.10 -25.47 9.58
N TRP A 487 18.54 -25.85 8.35
CA TRP A 487 18.01 -25.65 6.95
C TRP A 487 17.41 -24.26 6.56
N PRO A 488 17.47 -23.78 5.29
CA PRO A 488 16.54 -22.65 4.84
C PRO A 488 15.68 -22.42 3.52
N TRP A 489 14.72 -21.46 3.50
CA TRP A 489 14.01 -20.86 2.29
C TRP A 489 13.37 -19.45 2.71
N GLY A 490 13.25 -18.34 1.94
CA GLY A 490 12.50 -17.07 2.30
C GLY A 490 13.04 -15.56 2.19
N THR A 491 12.42 -14.48 2.74
CA THR A 491 12.55 -13.05 2.24
C THR A 491 12.40 -11.82 3.24
N LEU A 492 13.28 -10.81 3.63
CA LEU A 492 13.29 -9.91 4.91
C LEU A 492 13.11 -8.34 4.88
N MET A 493 13.40 -7.64 5.99
CA MET A 493 13.19 -6.21 6.30
C MET A 493 13.95 -5.89 7.61
N GLU A 494 13.99 -4.67 8.12
CA GLU A 494 14.36 -4.31 9.49
C GLU A 494 13.25 -3.49 10.13
N HIS A 495 13.22 -3.53 11.45
CA HIS A 495 12.67 -2.48 12.26
C HIS A 495 13.73 -2.14 13.27
N ASN A 496 13.74 -0.89 13.73
CA ASN A 496 14.60 -0.27 14.72
C ASN A 496 16.09 -0.68 14.81
N GLY A 497 16.71 -0.87 13.66
CA GLY A 497 18.07 -1.34 13.48
C GLY A 497 18.15 -2.82 13.24
N LYS A 498 17.16 -3.61 13.68
CA LYS A 498 17.33 -5.04 13.95
C LYS A 498 16.31 -5.89 13.18
N LEU A 499 16.41 -7.21 13.28
CA LEU A 499 15.50 -8.19 12.71
C LEU A 499 15.84 -9.59 13.15
N TYR A 500 14.86 -10.43 12.92
CA TYR A 500 14.68 -11.63 13.68
C TYR A 500 14.63 -12.85 12.77
N GLY A 501 15.35 -13.92 13.15
CA GLY A 501 15.98 -14.80 12.16
C GLY A 501 16.22 -16.33 12.32
N LEU A 502 15.30 -17.20 12.80
CA LEU A 502 14.00 -17.52 12.09
C LEU A 502 14.50 -19.02 11.39
N THR A 503 13.81 -20.11 10.82
CA THR A 503 14.15 -21.59 10.34
C THR A 503 13.78 -22.38 8.98
N SER A 504 14.43 -23.53 8.63
CA SER A 504 13.96 -24.75 7.95
C SER A 504 14.17 -26.13 8.67
N ARG A 505 14.65 -26.15 9.94
CA ARG A 505 14.75 -27.25 10.94
C ARG A 505 15.52 -26.79 12.18
N GLY A 506 15.65 -27.63 13.20
CA GLY A 506 16.62 -27.47 14.29
C GLY A 506 16.16 -27.09 15.70
N GLY A 507 17.04 -26.50 16.48
CA GLY A 507 16.73 -26.16 17.87
C GLY A 507 16.54 -27.40 18.71
N LEU A 508 16.27 -27.22 19.99
CA LEU A 508 16.35 -28.29 21.00
C LEU A 508 15.59 -29.59 20.64
N THR A 509 14.67 -29.52 19.68
CA THR A 509 13.80 -30.61 19.20
C THR A 509 13.95 -31.00 17.71
N ASP A 510 14.90 -30.45 16.93
CA ASP A 510 14.92 -30.44 15.44
C ASP A 510 13.79 -29.65 14.78
N ASN A 511 13.00 -29.05 15.64
CA ASN A 511 11.98 -28.18 15.24
C ASN A 511 12.44 -26.74 15.18
N GLY A 512 13.31 -26.34 14.26
CA GLY A 512 13.54 -24.91 13.96
C GLY A 512 14.57 -24.07 14.73
N VAL A 513 14.30 -22.81 15.17
CA VAL A 513 15.24 -21.65 15.29
C VAL A 513 15.00 -20.04 15.30
N LEU A 514 14.61 -19.16 16.34
CA LEU A 514 14.35 -17.62 16.68
C LEU A 514 15.46 -16.51 16.99
N PHE A 515 15.75 -15.53 16.11
CA PHE A 515 17.04 -14.78 16.16
C PHE A 515 16.99 -13.27 16.32
N GLU A 516 18.15 -12.65 16.58
CA GLU A 516 18.63 -11.25 16.33
C GLU A 516 20.21 -11.07 16.56
N PHE A 517 21.02 -10.08 16.06
CA PHE A 517 22.54 -9.95 15.73
C PHE A 517 23.74 -10.68 16.69
N ASP A 518 25.16 -10.80 16.85
CA ASP A 518 26.73 -10.45 16.62
C ASP A 518 27.78 -10.03 15.31
N PRO A 519 27.89 -9.07 14.20
CA PRO A 519 27.55 -7.59 13.69
C PRO A 519 26.63 -6.38 14.16
N VAL A 520 27.04 -5.29 14.86
CA VAL A 520 26.26 -4.46 15.86
C VAL A 520 27.14 -4.14 17.08
N THR A 521 26.63 -4.13 18.33
CA THR A 521 27.47 -4.16 19.57
C THR A 521 28.65 -5.17 19.61
N GLY A 522 28.55 -6.47 20.03
CA GLY A 522 29.56 -7.46 19.58
C GLY A 522 30.06 -8.72 20.34
N ILE A 523 29.24 -9.64 20.87
CA ILE A 523 29.67 -11.05 21.11
C ILE A 523 28.59 -12.15 20.90
N LEU A 524 27.66 -12.45 21.84
CA LEU A 524 26.70 -13.58 21.71
C LEU A 524 25.64 -13.71 22.85
N ASP A 525 24.55 -14.45 22.59
CA ASP A 525 23.68 -15.13 23.60
C ASP A 525 22.34 -15.62 22.97
N LYS A 526 21.33 -16.06 23.76
CA LYS A 526 20.20 -16.88 23.26
C LYS A 526 18.86 -16.81 24.05
N LYS A 527 17.69 -16.81 23.36
CA LYS A 527 16.34 -17.04 23.92
C LYS A 527 15.44 -18.15 23.27
N ILE A 528 14.45 -17.93 22.37
CA ILE A 528 13.33 -18.93 22.27
C ILE A 528 13.63 -20.23 21.52
N ASP A 529 13.31 -21.39 22.12
CA ASP A 529 13.32 -22.75 21.54
C ASP A 529 12.00 -23.52 21.71
N PHE A 530 11.61 -24.33 20.72
CA PHE A 530 10.30 -24.98 20.63
C PHE A 530 10.34 -26.48 20.37
N ASN A 531 9.18 -27.04 20.00
CA ASN A 531 8.80 -28.41 20.33
C ASN A 531 7.34 -28.72 19.95
N GLY A 532 6.86 -29.89 20.39
CA GLY A 532 5.47 -30.41 20.29
C GLY A 532 4.31 -29.50 20.70
N GLU A 533 4.63 -28.42 21.40
CA GLU A 533 3.79 -27.38 22.00
C GLU A 533 4.34 -25.97 21.74
N ASN A 534 5.34 -25.80 20.87
CA ASN A 534 5.58 -24.54 20.19
C ASN A 534 6.22 -24.64 18.77
N GLY A 535 6.24 -25.77 18.02
CA GLY A 535 6.51 -25.92 16.55
C GLY A 535 7.34 -27.15 15.91
N HIS A 536 7.40 -27.45 14.53
CA HIS A 536 8.03 -28.65 13.73
C HIS A 536 9.24 -28.71 12.71
N SER A 537 9.19 -28.37 11.38
CA SER A 537 10.29 -28.75 10.40
C SER A 537 10.44 -27.90 9.09
N PRO A 538 11.10 -26.72 9.15
CA PRO A 538 10.70 -25.55 8.34
C PRO A 538 11.01 -25.26 6.84
N SER A 539 10.84 -23.96 6.53
CA SER A 539 11.20 -22.91 5.54
C SER A 539 10.84 -21.55 6.16
N ASN A 540 11.26 -20.35 5.70
CA ASN A 540 10.81 -19.09 6.38
C ASN A 540 10.60 -17.70 5.69
N ASP A 541 10.03 -17.65 4.49
CA ASP A 541 9.44 -16.50 3.75
C ASP A 541 8.21 -15.86 4.44
N HIS A 542 8.26 -15.52 5.72
CA HIS A 542 7.03 -15.39 6.49
C HIS A 542 6.64 -14.18 7.44
N LEU A 543 7.40 -13.11 7.83
CA LEU A 543 7.30 -12.06 8.98
C LEU A 543 6.65 -10.55 8.85
N VAL A 544 5.65 -9.94 9.61
CA VAL A 544 5.11 -8.46 9.54
C VAL A 544 3.99 -8.04 10.52
N GLU A 545 3.52 -6.76 10.50
CA GLU A 545 3.86 -5.61 11.39
C GLU A 545 2.75 -4.51 11.68
N PHE A 546 2.52 -4.06 12.96
CA PHE A 546 1.46 -3.16 13.56
C PHE A 546 1.71 -2.61 15.01
N SER A 547 2.07 -1.34 15.28
CA SER A 547 1.87 -0.68 16.63
C SER A 547 2.37 -1.40 17.89
N GLY A 548 3.24 -2.40 17.78
CA GLY A 548 2.97 -3.58 18.56
C GLY A 548 3.85 -4.75 18.19
N LYS A 549 3.28 -5.93 18.03
CA LYS A 549 3.87 -7.26 18.06
C LYS A 549 5.01 -7.61 17.02
N LEU A 550 5.23 -8.86 16.56
CA LEU A 550 6.02 -9.48 15.42
C LEU A 550 4.98 -10.53 14.84
N TYR A 551 4.59 -10.92 13.57
CA TYR A 551 3.50 -11.95 13.30
C TYR A 551 3.52 -13.04 12.10
N GLY A 552 3.16 -14.41 12.26
CA GLY A 552 3.24 -15.75 11.46
C GLY A 552 2.93 -17.33 11.81
N LEU A 553 3.00 -18.44 10.95
CA LEU A 553 2.62 -19.94 11.19
C LEU A 553 3.65 -21.21 10.70
N ALA A 554 3.57 -22.60 10.95
CA ALA A 554 4.58 -23.87 10.90
C ALA A 554 4.12 -25.41 10.61
N PRO A 555 4.79 -26.64 10.76
CA PRO A 555 4.37 -28.02 10.18
C PRO A 555 3.77 -29.36 10.75
N MET A 556 4.10 -30.00 11.89
CA MET A 556 3.55 -31.37 12.23
C MET A 556 3.80 -31.91 13.67
N GLY A 557 2.83 -31.87 14.60
CA GLY A 557 2.91 -32.58 15.90
C GLY A 557 1.67 -32.60 16.83
N GLY A 558 1.66 -31.76 17.88
CA GLY A 558 0.84 -31.80 19.11
C GLY A 558 -0.65 -32.20 18.98
N LEU A 559 -1.59 -31.24 18.82
CA LEU A 559 -2.96 -31.53 18.39
C LEU A 559 -2.90 -31.85 16.91
N ASN A 560 -2.53 -33.09 16.66
CA ASN A 560 -2.70 -33.84 15.43
C ASN A 560 -1.82 -33.42 14.25
N GLY A 561 -0.89 -32.50 14.44
CA GLY A 561 -0.16 -31.84 13.36
C GLY A 561 -0.99 -30.74 12.72
N LYS A 562 -1.59 -29.91 13.60
CA LYS A 562 -2.65 -28.91 13.39
C LYS A 562 -2.34 -27.57 14.11
N GLY A 563 -1.56 -26.71 13.43
CA GLY A 563 -1.27 -25.24 13.50
C GLY A 563 -0.78 -24.55 14.78
N THR A 564 -0.31 -23.26 14.67
CA THR A 564 -0.04 -22.23 15.77
C THR A 564 0.44 -20.76 15.29
N LEU A 565 0.55 -19.57 16.04
CA LEU A 565 0.47 -17.98 15.76
C LEU A 565 0.85 -16.83 16.80
N PHE A 566 2.01 -16.45 17.33
CA PHE A 566 2.25 -15.35 18.37
C PHE A 566 1.58 -13.85 18.56
N GLU A 567 2.02 -13.00 19.56
CA GLU A 567 1.70 -11.58 20.12
C GLU A 567 2.68 -11.28 21.29
N TYR A 568 2.53 -10.28 22.19
CA TYR A 568 3.42 -9.84 23.34
C TYR A 568 2.72 -8.72 24.14
N ASP A 569 3.00 -8.57 25.45
CA ASP A 569 2.25 -7.68 26.38
C ASP A 569 2.98 -6.46 27.00
N PRO A 570 4.12 -5.92 26.52
CA PRO A 570 4.76 -6.07 25.21
C PRO A 570 6.23 -6.57 25.34
N ASP A 571 7.25 -6.15 24.57
CA ASP A 571 8.60 -5.84 25.09
C ASP A 571 9.29 -6.81 26.11
N VAL A 572 9.12 -8.16 26.12
CA VAL A 572 9.55 -8.99 27.30
C VAL A 572 10.22 -10.42 27.20
N GLU A 573 10.62 -11.01 26.05
CA GLU A 573 11.30 -12.35 25.90
C GLU A 573 10.48 -13.68 26.12
N ASP A 574 9.13 -13.70 26.07
CA ASP A 574 8.22 -14.86 26.35
C ASP A 574 7.39 -15.63 25.24
N LEU A 575 7.38 -16.98 25.16
CA LEU A 575 6.56 -17.70 24.14
C LEU A 575 5.02 -17.98 24.44
N THR A 576 3.98 -17.20 24.04
CA THR A 576 2.51 -17.48 24.17
C THR A 576 1.60 -17.80 22.92
N LYS A 577 0.69 -18.77 23.13
CA LYS A 577 -0.48 -19.14 22.32
C LYS A 577 -1.75 -18.27 22.46
N LYS A 578 -2.56 -18.17 21.40
CA LYS A 578 -4.02 -17.91 21.41
C LYS A 578 -4.93 -18.82 20.57
N PHE A 579 -4.46 -19.66 19.67
CA PHE A 579 -5.39 -20.46 18.87
C PHE A 579 -4.86 -21.86 18.53
N ASP A 580 -5.82 -22.77 18.30
CA ASP A 580 -5.74 -24.24 18.27
C ASP A 580 -6.89 -24.92 17.46
N PHE A 581 -6.75 -26.23 17.17
CA PHE A 581 -7.70 -27.16 16.51
C PHE A 581 -8.33 -26.86 15.10
N GLY A 582 -7.72 -27.42 14.02
CA GLY A 582 -8.14 -28.80 13.71
C GLY A 582 -8.32 -29.25 12.25
N GLY A 583 -9.59 -29.58 11.94
CA GLY A 583 -10.10 -30.41 10.84
C GLY A 583 -11.22 -29.81 9.97
N THR A 584 -11.94 -28.76 10.41
CA THR A 584 -13.29 -28.30 9.88
C THR A 584 -13.31 -26.94 9.24
N ASP A 585 -12.12 -26.43 9.32
CA ASP A 585 -11.69 -25.19 8.85
C ASP A 585 -10.27 -25.53 8.32
N GLY A 586 -9.81 -26.78 8.22
CA GLY A 586 -8.46 -27.12 7.77
C GLY A 586 -7.80 -28.25 8.56
N GLU A 587 -6.48 -28.35 8.48
CA GLU A 587 -5.50 -29.35 8.91
C GLU A 587 -4.07 -28.91 8.58
N LEU A 588 -3.78 -27.78 7.88
CA LEU A 588 -2.45 -27.56 7.23
C LEU A 588 -1.91 -26.12 6.78
N PRO A 589 -2.34 -24.88 7.17
CA PRO A 589 -1.99 -23.49 6.68
C PRO A 589 -0.53 -22.95 6.36
N TRP A 590 0.17 -23.12 5.20
CA TRP A 590 1.65 -22.90 5.00
C TRP A 590 2.38 -21.49 4.66
N GLY A 591 1.93 -20.19 4.68
CA GLY A 591 2.45 -18.96 3.86
C GLY A 591 2.42 -17.47 4.45
N GLY A 592 2.40 -16.29 3.75
CA GLY A 592 2.42 -14.98 4.51
C GLY A 592 2.11 -13.58 3.83
N LEU A 593 2.41 -12.43 4.40
CA LEU A 593 1.35 -11.60 4.91
C LEU A 593 0.83 -10.20 4.34
N THR A 594 -0.50 -10.04 4.05
CA THR A 594 -1.47 -8.87 3.93
C THR A 594 -2.75 -8.85 4.90
N VAL A 595 -3.05 -8.09 6.05
CA VAL A 595 -3.84 -6.79 6.48
C VAL A 595 -3.95 -4.17 4.96
N LEU A 596 -4.87 -3.10 5.02
CA LEU A 596 -6.13 -2.57 5.75
C LEU A 596 -6.36 -2.51 7.29
N GLY A 597 -6.47 -1.29 7.83
CA GLY A 597 -7.70 -0.79 8.49
C GLY A 597 -8.26 -1.39 9.79
N ASP A 598 -8.21 -2.70 10.12
CA ASP A 598 -8.57 -3.26 11.45
C ASP A 598 -8.16 -4.72 11.80
N ASN A 599 -7.56 -5.56 10.92
CA ASN A 599 -8.17 -6.91 10.80
C ASN A 599 -7.40 -8.28 10.57
N LEU A 600 -7.24 -8.82 9.32
CA LEU A 600 -6.82 -10.19 8.91
C LEU A 600 -6.78 -10.62 7.39
N TYR A 601 -5.74 -10.95 6.55
CA TYR A 601 -5.86 -11.03 5.04
C TYR A 601 -5.13 -12.05 3.99
N GLY A 602 -4.65 -13.37 4.05
CA GLY A 602 -4.35 -14.25 2.78
C GLY A 602 -4.19 -15.89 2.51
N LEU A 603 -4.44 -16.63 1.34
CA LEU A 603 -4.84 -18.13 1.13
C LEU A 603 -3.94 -19.40 0.76
N THR A 604 -4.41 -20.66 1.09
CA THR A 604 -3.78 -22.01 1.52
C THR A 604 -4.08 -23.47 0.96
N SER A 605 -3.75 -24.61 1.62
CA SER A 605 -3.88 -26.02 1.14
C SER A 605 -4.03 -27.26 2.13
N GLY A 606 -4.91 -27.28 3.13
CA GLY A 606 -4.96 -28.17 4.34
C GLY A 606 -6.27 -28.36 5.21
N GLY A 607 -7.22 -29.35 5.07
CA GLY A 607 -8.25 -29.99 6.02
C GLY A 607 -9.83 -29.83 6.24
N GLY A 608 -10.56 -28.66 6.27
CA GLY A 608 -11.94 -28.33 6.77
C GLY A 608 -13.33 -28.76 6.18
N LEU A 609 -13.47 -29.32 4.98
CA LEU A 609 -14.66 -30.10 4.66
C LEU A 609 -14.53 -31.35 5.50
N ILE A 610 -15.67 -31.96 5.81
CA ILE A 610 -15.69 -33.18 6.61
C ILE A 610 -15.35 -34.43 5.75
N ASP A 611 -15.02 -34.29 4.45
CA ASP A 611 -14.89 -35.38 3.47
C ASP A 611 -13.54 -35.34 2.71
N PRO A 612 -12.84 -36.46 2.44
CA PRO A 612 -11.39 -36.51 2.19
C PRO A 612 -11.00 -36.45 0.70
N GLY A 613 -11.57 -35.49 -0.04
CA GLY A 613 -11.07 -35.11 -1.37
C GLY A 613 -9.60 -34.63 -1.32
N PRO A 614 -8.86 -34.52 -2.44
CA PRO A 614 -7.40 -34.51 -2.35
C PRO A 614 -6.85 -33.26 -1.67
N ALA A 615 -7.62 -32.16 -1.75
CA ALA A 615 -7.34 -30.80 -1.31
C ALA A 615 -8.67 -29.90 -1.50
N HIS A 616 -9.16 -29.01 -0.55
CA HIS A 616 -10.46 -28.14 -0.40
C HIS A 616 -10.33 -27.04 0.82
N GLY A 617 -10.88 -25.77 1.10
CA GLY A 617 -10.25 -24.70 2.08
C GLY A 617 -11.02 -23.77 3.16
N VAL A 618 -10.46 -23.01 4.22
CA VAL A 618 -11.06 -21.94 5.23
C VAL A 618 -10.86 -20.28 5.23
N LEU A 619 -11.85 -19.33 5.08
CA LEU A 619 -12.06 -17.82 4.70
C LEU A 619 -11.60 -16.84 5.96
N PHE A 620 -10.62 -15.86 6.17
CA PHE A 620 -10.12 -14.91 7.34
C PHE A 620 -10.14 -13.18 7.55
N GLU A 621 -11.01 -12.03 7.93
CA GLU A 621 -12.47 -11.31 8.40
C GLU A 621 -13.56 -11.65 9.67
N TYR A 622 -13.83 -11.29 11.00
CA TYR A 622 -13.36 -10.89 12.43
C TYR A 622 -14.14 -9.66 13.22
N HIS A 623 -13.55 -8.61 13.93
CA HIS A 623 -13.97 -7.15 14.29
C HIS A 623 -13.96 -6.54 15.78
N PRO A 624 -13.10 -5.53 16.22
CA PRO A 624 -12.67 -4.92 17.58
C PRO A 624 -13.44 -4.95 18.95
N ALA A 625 -12.87 -5.19 20.18
CA ALA A 625 -11.49 -5.41 20.80
C ALA A 625 -11.32 -6.75 21.67
N SER A 626 -10.50 -7.83 21.36
CA SER A 626 -10.71 -9.26 21.86
C SER A 626 -9.97 -10.62 21.48
N ASP A 627 -9.01 -10.87 20.55
CA ASP A 627 -8.48 -12.24 20.21
C ASP A 627 -9.48 -13.26 19.58
N ASN A 628 -10.12 -12.93 18.46
CA ASN A 628 -11.41 -13.52 18.05
C ASN A 628 -11.56 -14.09 16.63
N PHE A 629 -11.05 -15.27 16.41
CA PHE A 629 -11.16 -15.95 15.14
C PHE A 629 -12.59 -16.08 14.49
N THR A 630 -12.79 -16.01 13.15
CA THR A 630 -14.15 -16.01 12.50
C THR A 630 -14.30 -16.46 11.00
N LYS A 631 -14.40 -17.72 10.54
CA LYS A 631 -14.48 -18.08 9.06
C LYS A 631 -15.39 -17.26 8.10
N LYS A 632 -15.03 -17.16 6.80
CA LYS A 632 -15.79 -16.42 5.77
C LYS A 632 -16.28 -17.11 4.49
N PHE A 633 -15.50 -17.80 3.68
CA PHE A 633 -15.96 -18.24 2.35
C PHE A 633 -15.30 -19.51 1.86
N GLU A 634 -16.03 -20.59 1.77
CA GLU A 634 -15.62 -21.85 1.15
C GLU A 634 -16.15 -21.92 -0.28
N TRP A 635 -15.74 -22.82 -1.17
CA TRP A 635 -16.18 -22.81 -2.58
C TRP A 635 -17.04 -24.02 -3.03
N HIS A 636 -17.26 -24.21 -4.35
CA HIS A 636 -18.10 -25.28 -4.90
C HIS A 636 -17.67 -25.93 -6.25
N GLY A 637 -16.42 -25.76 -6.73
CA GLY A 637 -15.79 -26.80 -7.58
C GLY A 637 -14.70 -26.39 -8.59
N VAL A 638 -14.46 -25.11 -8.80
CA VAL A 638 -14.13 -24.45 -10.10
C VAL A 638 -13.63 -23.02 -9.90
N ASP A 639 -13.33 -22.71 -8.65
CA ASP A 639 -13.45 -21.39 -8.11
C ASP A 639 -12.28 -20.97 -7.22
N GLY A 640 -11.33 -21.77 -6.67
CA GLY A 640 -11.42 -23.11 -6.09
C GLY A 640 -10.23 -23.86 -5.36
N SER A 641 -8.86 -23.69 -5.49
CA SER A 641 -7.90 -24.73 -4.93
C SER A 641 -6.39 -24.61 -4.61
N THR A 642 -5.97 -24.85 -3.36
CA THR A 642 -4.60 -25.17 -2.82
C THR A 642 -3.62 -24.00 -2.58
N PRO A 643 -3.97 -22.69 -2.49
CA PRO A 643 -2.99 -21.63 -2.62
C PRO A 643 -2.06 -21.62 -1.47
N ARG A 644 -1.13 -20.72 -1.64
CA ARG A 644 0.01 -20.79 -0.81
C ARG A 644 0.53 -19.39 -0.47
N ASP A 645 0.53 -18.46 -1.41
CA ASP A 645 1.25 -17.21 -1.25
C ASP A 645 0.83 -16.23 -2.36
N ASN A 646 1.23 -14.97 -2.21
CA ASN A 646 0.41 -14.16 -1.34
C ASN A 646 -0.63 -13.23 -2.01
N LEU A 647 -0.85 -11.98 -1.49
CA LEU A 647 -1.78 -10.87 -1.98
C LEU A 647 -1.65 -9.32 -1.45
N MET A 648 -0.83 -8.33 -2.01
CA MET A 648 -0.41 -6.83 -1.86
C MET A 648 -1.28 -5.75 -1.13
N GLU A 649 -1.29 -4.42 -1.47
CA GLU A 649 -2.28 -3.29 -1.36
C GLU A 649 -2.58 -2.42 -2.70
N TRP A 650 -3.52 -1.42 -2.88
CA TRP A 650 -3.81 -0.39 -3.99
C TRP A 650 -5.05 0.62 -4.03
N GLN A 651 -5.44 1.38 -3.02
CA GLN A 651 -6.62 2.35 -3.00
C GLN A 651 -8.02 1.81 -2.59
N GLY A 652 -8.38 0.56 -2.90
CA GLY A 652 -9.58 -0.19 -2.48
C GLY A 652 -9.41 -1.72 -2.41
N LYS A 653 -9.01 -2.40 -3.52
CA LYS A 653 -8.82 -3.83 -3.98
C LYS A 653 -7.96 -5.01 -3.24
N LEU A 654 -7.59 -6.18 -3.85
CA LEU A 654 -6.67 -7.42 -3.66
C LEU A 654 -6.50 -8.13 -4.99
N TYR A 655 -5.29 -8.17 -5.42
CA TYR A 655 -4.73 -9.09 -6.34
C TYR A 655 -3.87 -10.13 -5.53
N GLY A 656 -3.24 -11.16 -6.08
CA GLY A 656 -2.81 -12.37 -5.32
C GLY A 656 -2.60 -13.55 -6.21
N LEU A 657 -2.28 -14.81 -5.86
CA LEU A 657 -2.54 -15.81 -6.90
C LEU A 657 -3.11 -17.14 -6.39
N THR A 658 -3.32 -18.06 -7.35
CA THR A 658 -3.89 -19.45 -7.35
C THR A 658 -3.48 -20.30 -8.64
N SER A 659 -3.86 -21.52 -9.16
CA SER A 659 -3.00 -22.32 -10.20
C SER A 659 -3.21 -23.80 -10.92
N SER A 660 -4.34 -24.54 -11.16
CA SER A 660 -4.72 -25.94 -11.72
C SER A 660 -6.11 -26.71 -11.43
N GLY A 661 -7.26 -26.53 -12.11
CA GLY A 661 -8.68 -26.48 -11.61
C GLY A 661 -9.60 -25.59 -12.49
N GLY A 662 -10.67 -24.97 -12.00
CA GLY A 662 -11.42 -23.94 -12.75
C GLY A 662 -12.27 -24.51 -13.89
N VAL A 663 -12.08 -24.02 -15.12
CA VAL A 663 -12.62 -24.61 -16.36
C VAL A 663 -12.02 -25.99 -16.64
N ASP A 664 -10.80 -26.29 -16.16
CA ASP A 664 -10.44 -27.68 -15.83
C ASP A 664 -10.44 -27.92 -14.30
N PRO A 665 -11.61 -28.10 -13.67
CA PRO A 665 -11.78 -28.22 -12.20
C PRO A 665 -11.02 -29.35 -11.55
N THR A 666 -10.37 -30.21 -12.33
CA THR A 666 -9.50 -31.21 -11.75
C THR A 666 -8.33 -30.54 -11.05
N PRO A 667 -7.61 -31.29 -10.23
CA PRO A 667 -6.26 -30.92 -9.91
C PRO A 667 -5.37 -30.56 -11.14
N ASN A 668 -5.73 -30.82 -12.39
CA ASN A 668 -4.86 -30.61 -13.54
C ASN A 668 -5.14 -29.42 -14.49
N GLY A 669 -5.99 -28.44 -14.18
CA GLY A 669 -6.09 -27.19 -14.97
C GLY A 669 -4.84 -26.30 -14.92
N ALA A 670 -4.89 -24.97 -14.93
CA ALA A 670 -3.75 -24.07 -14.64
C ALA A 670 -3.89 -22.86 -13.72
N GLY A 671 -5.03 -22.21 -13.49
CA GLY A 671 -5.27 -21.39 -12.29
C GLY A 671 -6.14 -20.17 -12.51
N VAL A 672 -6.49 -19.49 -11.41
CA VAL A 672 -7.21 -18.21 -11.47
C VAL A 672 -7.33 -17.44 -10.13
N LEU A 673 -6.66 -16.30 -10.01
CA LEU A 673 -7.10 -14.89 -9.96
C LEU A 673 -8.21 -14.49 -8.87
N PHE A 674 -8.48 -13.22 -8.37
CA PHE A 674 -9.37 -12.77 -7.19
C PHE A 674 -9.79 -11.26 -6.92
N GLU A 675 -10.80 -10.93 -6.08
CA GLU A 675 -11.36 -9.56 -5.69
C GLU A 675 -12.11 -9.43 -4.29
N PHE A 676 -11.88 -10.23 -3.22
CA PHE A 676 -12.70 -10.14 -1.98
C PHE A 676 -12.72 -8.79 -1.27
N ASP A 677 -13.82 -8.11 -1.25
CA ASP A 677 -13.92 -6.74 -0.93
C ASP A 677 -14.32 -6.48 0.60
N PRO A 678 -13.97 -7.25 1.64
CA PRO A 678 -14.64 -7.16 2.98
C PRO A 678 -16.09 -6.66 3.09
N GLY A 679 -16.30 -5.35 3.29
CA GLY A 679 -17.54 -4.71 3.74
C GLY A 679 -18.73 -4.71 2.77
N VAL A 680 -18.89 -5.74 1.91
CA VAL A 680 -20.20 -6.21 1.38
C VAL A 680 -20.46 -7.62 1.94
N PRO A 681 -21.55 -8.31 1.60
CA PRO A 681 -21.78 -9.66 2.09
C PRO A 681 -20.92 -10.73 1.42
N ILE A 682 -20.57 -11.75 2.21
CA ILE A 682 -19.64 -12.84 1.89
C ILE A 682 -19.96 -13.70 0.65
N GLU A 683 -21.16 -13.58 0.10
CA GLU A 683 -21.64 -14.34 -1.06
C GLU A 683 -21.40 -13.60 -2.39
N GLU A 684 -21.55 -12.28 -2.38
CA GLU A 684 -21.08 -11.41 -3.48
C GLU A 684 -19.57 -11.34 -3.48
N ALA A 685 -18.97 -12.01 -2.50
CA ALA A 685 -17.64 -11.81 -2.12
C ALA A 685 -16.64 -12.63 -2.90
N TYR A 686 -17.05 -13.00 -4.12
CA TYR A 686 -16.36 -13.88 -5.05
C TYR A 686 -16.82 -13.82 -6.52
N ASN A 687 -15.89 -13.98 -7.47
CA ASN A 687 -16.03 -13.66 -8.91
C ASN A 687 -14.69 -13.91 -9.65
N ILE A 688 -14.63 -13.55 -10.96
CA ILE A 688 -13.60 -13.90 -11.95
C ILE A 688 -13.21 -12.76 -12.98
N LYS A 689 -11.93 -12.43 -13.33
CA LYS A 689 -11.47 -11.45 -14.37
C LYS A 689 -10.31 -11.82 -15.39
N ALA A 690 -9.73 -13.04 -15.50
CA ALA A 690 -9.46 -13.86 -16.72
C ALA A 690 -8.83 -15.24 -16.41
N ASN A 691 -8.43 -16.04 -17.45
CA ASN A 691 -8.06 -17.51 -17.45
C ASN A 691 -6.80 -18.05 -18.27
N PHE A 692 -6.04 -19.07 -17.78
CA PHE A 692 -4.65 -19.53 -18.17
C PHE A 692 -4.17 -20.03 -19.54
N ASN A 693 -3.63 -21.27 -19.63
CA ASN A 693 -3.50 -22.19 -20.79
C ASN A 693 -2.21 -23.05 -21.02
N ASP A 694 -2.25 -24.36 -20.73
CA ASP A 694 -1.33 -25.45 -21.17
C ASP A 694 0.14 -25.23 -20.74
N TYR A 695 1.09 -26.04 -21.23
CA TYR A 695 2.40 -25.53 -21.67
C TYR A 695 2.41 -25.39 -23.20
N GLY A 696 1.51 -24.52 -23.69
CA GLY A 696 1.21 -24.32 -25.11
C GLY A 696 0.28 -23.14 -25.49
N GLY A 697 -0.44 -22.50 -24.54
CA GLY A 697 -1.28 -21.32 -24.82
C GLY A 697 -0.56 -19.99 -24.60
N ALA A 698 -0.84 -18.96 -25.40
CA ALA A 698 -0.04 -17.73 -25.55
C ALA A 698 -0.07 -16.71 -24.37
N ASN A 699 -0.39 -17.17 -23.15
CA ASN A 699 -0.90 -16.33 -22.06
C ASN A 699 0.08 -16.09 -20.91
N GLY A 700 0.70 -17.10 -20.29
CA GLY A 700 1.37 -17.10 -18.97
C GLY A 700 1.77 -18.49 -18.33
N ALA A 701 1.23 -18.88 -17.17
CA ALA A 701 1.31 -20.11 -16.34
C ALA A 701 2.23 -19.97 -15.13
N ASN A 702 2.18 -20.97 -14.22
CA ASN A 702 2.90 -21.09 -12.94
C ASN A 702 3.43 -19.75 -12.43
N LEU A 703 2.67 -19.07 -11.58
CA LEU A 703 3.17 -17.94 -10.81
C LEU A 703 4.20 -18.46 -9.80
N ARG A 704 4.09 -17.99 -8.56
CA ARG A 704 4.60 -18.49 -7.27
C ARG A 704 5.51 -17.51 -6.52
N GLY A 705 5.08 -17.07 -5.33
CA GLY A 705 5.53 -15.83 -4.76
C GLY A 705 4.43 -14.78 -4.53
N SER A 706 4.59 -13.51 -4.89
CA SER A 706 3.65 -12.41 -4.51
C SER A 706 3.59 -11.21 -5.42
N LEU A 707 2.87 -10.11 -5.15
CA LEU A 707 2.98 -8.83 -5.84
C LEU A 707 3.56 -7.72 -4.89
N MET A 708 4.06 -6.62 -5.46
CA MET A 708 4.86 -5.47 -4.98
C MET A 708 4.72 -4.28 -5.99
N GLU A 709 5.15 -3.02 -5.71
CA GLU A 709 4.42 -1.74 -5.34
C GLU A 709 4.09 -0.53 -6.30
N LEU A 710 3.56 0.61 -5.85
CA LEU A 710 3.73 1.92 -6.57
C LEU A 710 2.77 2.25 -7.71
N CYS A 711 3.28 2.86 -8.81
CA CYS A 711 2.51 3.92 -9.49
C CYS A 711 1.31 3.46 -10.34
N GLY A 712 0.96 2.16 -10.33
CA GLY A 712 -0.04 1.47 -11.18
C GLY A 712 0.62 0.47 -12.15
N LYS A 713 -0.07 -0.58 -12.65
CA LYS A 713 0.52 -1.53 -13.63
C LYS A 713 0.38 -3.06 -13.34
N PHE A 714 1.49 -3.79 -13.10
CA PHE A 714 1.65 -5.20 -12.65
C PHE A 714 3.07 -5.89 -12.76
N TYR A 715 4.11 -5.56 -11.95
CA TYR A 715 5.43 -6.25 -11.70
C TYR A 715 5.78 -7.79 -11.93
N GLY A 716 4.96 -8.71 -12.48
CA GLY A 716 4.87 -10.11 -11.99
C GLY A 716 5.45 -11.30 -12.68
N ILE A 717 5.17 -12.44 -12.06
CA ILE A 717 6.05 -13.60 -12.01
C ILE A 717 6.21 -14.34 -13.36
N SER A 718 6.34 -13.70 -14.53
CA SER A 718 6.11 -14.11 -15.95
C SER A 718 6.95 -15.16 -16.74
N GLY A 719 8.10 -15.58 -16.28
CA GLY A 719 9.19 -16.15 -17.08
C GLY A 719 9.48 -17.64 -16.94
N GLY A 720 8.51 -18.48 -16.62
CA GLY A 720 8.46 -19.86 -17.09
C GLY A 720 7.59 -19.82 -18.32
N GLY A 721 6.85 -20.86 -18.69
CA GLY A 721 5.97 -20.75 -19.86
C GLY A 721 6.69 -20.10 -21.05
N GLY A 722 5.97 -19.32 -21.85
CA GLY A 722 6.35 -18.44 -23.00
C GLY A 722 6.74 -19.02 -24.35
N ALA A 723 7.03 -18.14 -25.33
CA ALA A 723 6.43 -18.20 -26.68
C ALA A 723 7.27 -18.70 -27.88
N THR A 724 8.61 -18.58 -27.92
CA THR A 724 9.43 -19.42 -28.84
C THR A 724 9.97 -20.66 -28.16
N GLY A 725 10.10 -20.59 -26.83
CA GLY A 725 9.76 -21.67 -25.91
C GLY A 725 9.79 -21.30 -24.43
N LEU A 726 9.73 -20.02 -24.09
CA LEU A 726 10.20 -19.46 -22.82
C LEU A 726 9.32 -18.19 -22.58
N GLY A 727 8.83 -17.83 -21.37
CA GLY A 727 7.86 -16.83 -20.77
C GLY A 727 7.39 -15.47 -21.33
N THR A 728 7.20 -14.52 -20.40
CA THR A 728 6.95 -13.05 -20.43
C THR A 728 7.24 -12.45 -19.03
N LEU A 729 6.80 -11.22 -18.68
CA LEU A 729 6.64 -10.65 -17.32
C LEU A 729 5.96 -9.25 -17.30
N PHE A 730 4.83 -8.98 -16.62
CA PHE A 730 3.57 -9.71 -16.89
C PHE A 730 2.38 -8.86 -17.50
N GLU A 731 1.14 -9.35 -17.59
CA GLU A 731 -0.05 -8.83 -18.37
C GLU A 731 -1.33 -8.23 -17.67
N PHE A 732 -2.08 -7.25 -18.21
CA PHE A 732 -3.50 -7.48 -18.63
C PHE A 732 -4.60 -6.39 -18.32
N ASP A 733 -5.57 -6.65 -17.42
CA ASP A 733 -6.99 -6.12 -17.49
C ASP A 733 -7.65 -5.35 -16.29
N PRO A 734 -6.94 -4.69 -15.33
CA PRO A 734 -7.55 -3.92 -14.19
C PRO A 734 -8.10 -2.49 -14.53
N VAL A 735 -7.77 -1.38 -13.80
CA VAL A 735 -8.35 -0.01 -14.00
C VAL A 735 -8.91 0.33 -15.45
N SER A 736 -8.29 0.08 -16.69
CA SER A 736 -8.71 0.54 -18.13
C SER A 736 -8.29 -0.14 -19.57
N GLU A 737 -7.50 0.40 -20.59
CA GLU A 737 -7.39 0.00 -22.11
C GLU A 737 -6.00 -0.04 -23.02
N ASP A 738 -5.08 -1.09 -23.11
CA ASP A 738 -3.85 -1.43 -23.97
C ASP A 738 -3.21 -2.98 -23.99
N PHE A 739 -3.33 -4.19 -24.71
CA PHE A 739 -3.85 -5.13 -25.89
C PHE A 739 -3.48 -5.27 -27.50
N ASN A 740 -2.26 -5.65 -28.03
CA ASN A 740 -1.46 -5.60 -29.35
C ASN A 740 0.17 -5.40 -29.45
N ARG A 741 1.03 -5.09 -28.41
CA ARG A 741 2.55 -5.00 -28.13
C ARG A 741 3.34 -5.83 -27.02
N VAL A 742 4.23 -6.85 -27.25
CA VAL A 742 4.88 -7.85 -26.26
C VAL A 742 6.22 -8.52 -26.74
N ILE A 743 6.91 -9.33 -25.89
CA ILE A 743 8.13 -10.21 -25.94
C ILE A 743 8.20 -11.68 -26.57
N SER A 744 9.33 -12.27 -27.06
CA SER A 744 9.68 -13.66 -27.62
C SER A 744 11.09 -14.03 -28.39
N PHE A 745 12.25 -14.53 -27.80
CA PHE A 745 13.57 -15.06 -28.41
C PHE A 745 14.83 -15.78 -27.64
N ASP A 746 15.35 -15.61 -26.36
CA ASP A 746 16.67 -16.24 -25.90
C ASP A 746 17.04 -17.12 -24.64
N GLY A 747 17.98 -16.72 -23.78
CA GLY A 747 19.20 -17.48 -23.46
C GLY A 747 20.44 -16.77 -22.87
N SER A 748 20.55 -15.44 -22.84
CA SER A 748 21.77 -14.62 -22.62
C SER A 748 22.04 -13.91 -21.27
N ASN A 749 21.06 -13.79 -20.40
CA ASN A 749 21.08 -13.06 -19.15
C ASN A 749 19.84 -13.31 -18.23
N GLY A 750 19.76 -14.30 -17.33
CA GLY A 750 18.51 -14.64 -16.60
C GLY A 750 17.54 -15.54 -17.36
N ALA A 751 17.59 -16.86 -17.12
CA ALA A 751 16.36 -17.67 -17.02
C ALA A 751 16.41 -18.49 -15.76
N PHE A 752 15.49 -19.46 -15.61
CA PHE A 752 14.93 -19.64 -14.30
C PHE A 752 14.35 -18.20 -13.88
N PRO A 753 14.07 -17.22 -14.79
CA PRO A 753 14.46 -15.79 -14.79
C PRO A 753 13.87 -14.80 -13.78
N MET A 754 13.16 -15.19 -12.73
CA MET A 754 12.33 -14.22 -12.04
C MET A 754 13.04 -13.09 -11.25
N SER A 755 12.22 -12.20 -10.72
CA SER A 755 12.47 -11.43 -9.54
C SER A 755 13.36 -10.18 -9.70
N VAL A 756 13.00 -9.17 -8.93
CA VAL A 756 13.02 -7.72 -9.29
C VAL A 756 12.97 -6.76 -7.98
N THR A 757 12.82 -5.40 -7.94
CA THR A 757 12.98 -4.47 -6.73
C THR A 757 13.01 -2.93 -7.06
N LEU A 758 11.91 -2.15 -7.15
CA LEU A 758 11.90 -0.79 -7.74
C LEU A 758 12.76 0.16 -7.03
N LEU A 759 13.20 1.12 -7.80
CA LEU A 759 14.18 2.01 -7.33
C LEU A 759 14.04 3.43 -8.02
N PRO A 760 14.09 4.58 -7.31
CA PRO A 760 14.03 5.97 -7.81
C PRO A 760 15.04 6.50 -8.87
N CYS A 761 14.55 7.08 -9.97
CA CYS A 761 15.35 7.65 -11.06
C CYS A 761 16.16 8.92 -10.70
N GLY A 762 17.47 8.91 -10.97
CA GLY A 762 18.17 9.98 -11.71
C GLY A 762 18.28 11.40 -11.14
N ASP A 763 19.39 11.62 -10.43
CA ASP A 763 20.00 12.86 -9.90
C ASP A 763 19.61 13.22 -8.45
N PHE A 764 20.54 12.82 -7.57
CA PHE A 764 20.50 12.85 -6.10
C PHE A 764 20.29 14.24 -5.50
N SER A 765 19.06 14.73 -5.56
CA SER A 765 18.59 15.91 -4.85
C SER A 765 17.78 15.47 -3.63
N THR A 766 18.33 15.70 -2.44
CA THR A 766 17.67 15.43 -1.15
C THR A 766 16.80 16.62 -0.71
N ASN A 767 16.30 17.42 -1.64
CA ASN A 767 15.62 18.66 -1.31
C ASN A 767 14.11 18.38 -1.28
N PRO A 768 13.42 18.55 -0.14
CA PRO A 768 11.96 18.46 -0.12
C PRO A 768 11.36 19.61 -0.96
N PRO A 769 10.07 19.53 -1.31
CA PRO A 769 9.36 20.66 -1.90
C PRO A 769 9.53 21.92 -1.04
N GLU A 770 9.85 23.06 -1.64
CA GLU A 770 10.05 24.34 -0.93
C GLU A 770 9.11 25.42 -1.47
N ASN A 771 9.03 26.56 -0.78
CA ASN A 771 8.27 27.74 -1.20
C ASN A 771 6.80 27.46 -1.57
N ILE A 772 6.15 26.52 -0.87
CA ILE A 772 4.70 26.28 -1.02
C ILE A 772 3.98 27.61 -0.76
N SER A 773 3.15 28.02 -1.71
CA SER A 773 2.27 29.17 -1.59
C SER A 773 0.84 28.77 -1.92
N ILE A 774 -0.04 29.04 -0.97
CA ILE A 774 -1.47 28.79 -1.09
C ILE A 774 -2.15 30.15 -1.24
N ASN A 775 -2.92 30.33 -2.31
CA ASN A 775 -3.69 31.54 -2.57
C ASN A 775 -5.15 31.17 -2.79
N ALA A 776 -6.07 31.86 -2.11
CA ALA A 776 -7.50 31.80 -2.42
C ALA A 776 -8.03 33.20 -2.77
N SER A 777 -9.30 33.28 -3.18
CA SER A 777 -10.01 34.55 -3.09
C SER A 777 -10.06 35.02 -1.64
N VAL A 778 -9.84 36.32 -1.42
CA VAL A 778 -10.06 36.97 -0.11
C VAL A 778 -11.54 37.29 0.12
N ASP A 779 -12.39 37.10 -0.90
CA ASP A 779 -13.83 37.25 -0.78
C ASP A 779 -14.44 36.02 -0.09
N PRO A 780 -15.44 36.20 0.80
CA PRO A 780 -16.18 35.11 1.42
C PRO A 780 -16.98 34.28 0.42
N PHE A 781 -17.07 32.99 0.69
CA PHE A 781 -17.79 32.02 -0.12
C PHE A 781 -19.15 31.67 0.52
N PRO A 782 -20.27 31.65 -0.23
CA PRO A 782 -21.51 31.13 0.32
C PRO A 782 -21.41 29.63 0.62
N VAL A 783 -22.12 29.13 1.64
CA VAL A 783 -22.28 27.67 1.86
C VAL A 783 -22.79 26.98 0.60
N ASN A 784 -22.35 25.75 0.37
CA ASN A 784 -22.61 24.97 -0.85
C ASN A 784 -22.08 25.60 -2.16
N SER A 785 -21.15 26.55 -2.10
CA SER A 785 -20.37 26.98 -3.28
C SER A 785 -18.97 26.38 -3.27
N GLU A 786 -18.47 26.13 -4.48
CA GLU A 786 -17.12 25.63 -4.70
C GLU A 786 -16.09 26.72 -4.39
N VAL A 787 -15.22 26.44 -3.42
CA VAL A 787 -14.00 27.18 -3.12
C VAL A 787 -12.89 26.57 -3.96
N GLN A 788 -12.22 27.38 -4.78
CA GLN A 788 -11.01 26.98 -5.50
C GLN A 788 -9.78 27.68 -4.91
N LEU A 789 -8.75 26.90 -4.59
CA LEU A 789 -7.44 27.42 -4.24
C LEU A 789 -6.54 27.46 -5.49
N THR A 790 -5.47 28.23 -5.42
CA THR A 790 -4.29 28.09 -6.28
C THR A 790 -3.12 27.76 -5.36
N VAL A 791 -2.62 26.53 -5.43
CA VAL A 791 -1.42 26.10 -4.74
C VAL A 791 -0.28 26.07 -5.75
N SER A 792 0.88 26.61 -5.40
CA SER A 792 2.12 26.38 -6.14
C SER A 792 3.26 26.08 -5.17
N TYR A 793 4.26 25.34 -5.63
CA TYR A 793 5.47 25.03 -4.88
C TYR A 793 6.68 25.14 -5.83
N GLU A 794 7.87 25.31 -5.28
CA GLU A 794 9.11 25.16 -6.03
C GLU A 794 9.74 23.82 -5.69
N ASP A 795 10.34 23.21 -6.71
CA ASP A 795 11.02 21.93 -6.59
C ASP A 795 12.26 22.00 -7.49
N ILE A 796 13.43 21.69 -6.95
CA ILE A 796 14.71 22.03 -7.60
C ILE A 796 15.15 20.97 -8.62
N ASP A 797 14.65 19.74 -8.47
CA ASP A 797 14.84 18.56 -9.30
C ASP A 797 13.69 18.36 -10.32
N ASN A 798 12.50 18.91 -10.02
CA ASN A 798 11.25 18.81 -10.80
C ASN A 798 10.58 17.42 -10.72
N ASP A 799 10.55 16.81 -9.54
CA ASP A 799 9.93 15.51 -9.33
C ASP A 799 8.41 15.60 -9.12
N ILE A 800 7.71 14.48 -9.30
CA ILE A 800 6.26 14.41 -9.13
C ILE A 800 5.93 14.29 -7.64
N ALA A 801 5.16 15.24 -7.11
CA ALA A 801 4.72 15.25 -5.72
C ALA A 801 3.23 14.92 -5.54
N PHE A 802 2.90 14.40 -4.37
CA PHE A 802 1.53 14.28 -3.86
C PHE A 802 1.20 15.52 -3.02
N ALA A 803 -0.05 15.97 -3.04
CA ALA A 803 -0.51 16.97 -2.08
C ALA A 803 -1.73 16.48 -1.30
N GLN A 804 -1.60 16.51 0.01
CA GLN A 804 -2.70 16.33 0.96
C GLN A 804 -3.19 17.72 1.39
N ILE A 805 -4.50 17.96 1.30
CA ILE A 805 -5.16 19.21 1.67
C ILE A 805 -6.18 18.91 2.78
N ASP A 806 -5.88 19.34 4.01
CA ASP A 806 -6.86 19.42 5.09
C ASP A 806 -7.63 20.74 4.95
N TRP A 807 -8.93 20.64 4.68
CA TRP A 807 -9.80 21.79 4.42
C TRP A 807 -10.26 22.50 5.71
N GLY A 808 -9.92 21.98 6.89
CA GLY A 808 -10.20 22.58 8.19
C GLY A 808 -11.63 22.35 8.71
N ASP A 809 -12.48 21.64 7.95
CA ASP A 809 -13.82 21.18 8.37
C ASP A 809 -13.87 19.70 8.78
N GLY A 810 -12.70 19.05 8.85
CA GLY A 810 -12.55 17.62 9.10
C GLY A 810 -12.51 16.76 7.82
N SER A 811 -12.67 17.36 6.63
CA SER A 811 -12.42 16.68 5.36
C SER A 811 -10.99 16.89 4.87
N VAL A 812 -10.43 15.85 4.26
CA VAL A 812 -9.08 15.83 3.69
C VAL A 812 -9.19 15.32 2.25
N SER A 813 -8.59 16.03 1.29
CA SER A 813 -8.37 15.52 -0.06
C SER A 813 -6.90 15.17 -0.27
N THR A 814 -6.63 14.14 -1.08
CA THR A 814 -5.29 13.73 -1.50
C THR A 814 -5.31 13.58 -3.01
N GLU A 815 -4.46 14.33 -3.71
CA GLU A 815 -4.40 14.34 -5.17
C GLU A 815 -2.95 14.30 -5.67
N LEU A 816 -2.75 13.70 -6.85
CA LEU A 816 -1.47 13.59 -7.52
C LEU A 816 -1.35 14.73 -8.54
N PHE A 817 -0.35 15.60 -8.39
CA PHE A 817 -0.20 16.79 -9.23
C PHE A 817 1.15 16.78 -9.98
N PRO A 818 1.15 16.56 -11.31
CA PRO A 818 2.37 16.55 -12.11
C PRO A 818 2.92 17.96 -12.42
N ASP A 819 2.20 19.02 -12.06
CA ASP A 819 2.57 20.42 -12.31
C ASP A 819 2.85 21.16 -10.99
N PHE A 820 3.87 22.03 -10.96
CA PHE A 820 4.23 22.89 -9.81
C PHE A 820 3.18 23.93 -9.41
N THR A 821 2.01 23.91 -10.04
CA THR A 821 0.87 24.77 -9.71
C THR A 821 -0.42 24.01 -10.00
N PHE A 822 -1.27 23.87 -9.01
CA PHE A 822 -2.54 23.14 -9.09
C PHE A 822 -3.69 23.89 -8.39
N TYR A 823 -4.93 23.44 -8.65
CA TYR A 823 -6.15 24.18 -8.32
C TYR A 823 -7.19 23.30 -7.58
N PRO A 824 -6.92 22.88 -6.34
CA PRO A 824 -7.81 22.00 -5.62
C PRO A 824 -9.12 22.74 -5.28
N THR A 825 -10.25 22.02 -5.28
CA THR A 825 -11.56 22.59 -4.99
C THR A 825 -12.26 21.87 -3.84
N HIS A 826 -13.09 22.61 -3.10
CA HIS A 826 -13.90 22.05 -2.01
C HIS A 826 -15.23 22.80 -1.83
N THR A 827 -16.24 22.11 -1.29
CA THR A 827 -17.55 22.70 -1.02
C THR A 827 -17.91 22.55 0.45
N TYR A 828 -17.87 23.66 1.19
CA TYR A 828 -18.22 23.68 2.61
C TYR A 828 -19.74 23.67 2.81
N ILE A 829 -20.23 22.71 3.59
CA ILE A 829 -21.66 22.53 3.90
C ILE A 829 -22.13 23.34 5.13
N THR A 830 -21.19 23.84 5.93
CA THR A 830 -21.44 24.66 7.13
C THR A 830 -20.78 26.03 7.01
N SER A 831 -21.40 27.06 7.58
CA SER A 831 -20.80 28.40 7.67
C SER A 831 -19.71 28.43 8.76
N GLY A 832 -18.57 29.06 8.47
CA GLY A 832 -17.39 29.04 9.35
C GLY A 832 -16.19 29.78 8.78
N VAL A 833 -15.14 29.93 9.59
CA VAL A 833 -13.81 30.32 9.11
C VAL A 833 -12.91 29.10 9.24
N TYR A 834 -12.42 28.59 8.11
CA TYR A 834 -11.61 27.39 8.05
C TYR A 834 -10.15 27.76 7.76
N THR A 835 -9.24 27.00 8.36
CA THR A 835 -7.81 27.07 8.09
C THR A 835 -7.48 25.91 7.16
N VAL A 836 -6.94 26.19 5.98
CA VAL A 836 -6.56 25.14 5.03
C VAL A 836 -5.08 24.84 5.15
N THR A 837 -4.74 23.58 5.41
CA THR A 837 -3.35 23.11 5.49
C THR A 837 -3.05 22.30 4.23
N VAL A 838 -1.96 22.62 3.54
CA VAL A 838 -1.48 21.84 2.39
C VAL A 838 -0.12 21.26 2.69
N THR A 839 -0.03 19.93 2.68
CA THR A 839 1.22 19.17 2.78
C THR A 839 1.57 18.60 1.42
N VAL A 840 2.67 19.06 0.83
CA VAL A 840 3.24 18.50 -0.40
C VAL A 840 4.34 17.52 -0.03
N SER A 841 4.23 16.28 -0.48
CA SER A 841 5.16 15.18 -0.17
C SER A 841 5.68 14.51 -1.43
N GLN A 842 6.93 14.07 -1.40
CA GLN A 842 7.52 13.21 -2.40
C GLN A 842 7.78 11.83 -1.78
N ALA A 843 7.64 10.77 -2.59
CA ALA A 843 7.66 9.39 -2.10
C ALA A 843 8.98 8.97 -1.40
N PHE A 844 10.06 9.74 -1.55
CA PHE A 844 11.40 9.37 -1.08
C PHE A 844 12.22 10.52 -0.44
N CYS A 845 11.72 11.75 -0.42
CA CYS A 845 12.54 12.96 -0.12
C CYS A 845 11.98 13.87 0.99
N GLY A 846 10.89 13.46 1.64
CA GLY A 846 10.24 14.20 2.73
C GLY A 846 9.01 15.00 2.29
N SER A 847 8.48 15.82 3.20
CA SER A 847 7.33 16.68 2.96
C SER A 847 7.55 18.10 3.46
N ALA A 848 6.82 19.04 2.86
CA ALA A 848 6.70 20.40 3.35
C ALA A 848 5.22 20.76 3.50
N THR A 849 4.91 21.58 4.50
CA THR A 849 3.55 21.96 4.86
C THR A 849 3.44 23.47 4.94
N GLU A 850 2.41 24.04 4.31
CA GLU A 850 2.05 25.45 4.43
C GLU A 850 0.58 25.58 4.89
N ILE A 851 0.28 26.68 5.58
CA ILE A 851 -1.05 26.93 6.17
C ILE A 851 -1.64 28.21 5.58
N TYR A 852 -2.72 28.07 4.81
CA TYR A 852 -3.53 29.20 4.37
C TYR A 852 -4.50 29.59 5.48
N GLN A 853 -4.30 30.79 6.04
CA GLN A 853 -4.90 31.08 7.34
C GLN A 853 -6.44 31.21 7.33
N TYR A 854 -7.08 31.63 6.22
CA TYR A 854 -8.53 31.94 6.21
C TYR A 854 -9.27 31.60 4.90
N CYS A 855 -10.10 30.55 4.93
CA CYS A 855 -11.25 30.41 4.04
C CYS A 855 -12.53 30.81 4.80
N VAL A 856 -13.19 31.88 4.38
CA VAL A 856 -14.39 32.41 5.06
C VAL A 856 -15.63 31.93 4.32
N VAL A 857 -16.44 31.09 4.97
CA VAL A 857 -17.70 30.55 4.41
C VAL A 857 -18.87 31.12 5.19
N TYR A 858 -19.84 31.71 4.50
CA TYR A 858 -21.01 32.34 5.11
C TYR A 858 -22.32 31.73 4.59
N ASP A 859 -23.34 31.66 5.44
CA ASP A 859 -24.70 31.38 4.97
C ASP A 859 -25.49 32.70 4.90
N PRO A 860 -25.95 33.15 3.70
CA PRO A 860 -26.81 34.32 3.57
C PRO A 860 -28.19 34.17 4.23
N SER A 861 -28.56 32.97 4.67
CA SER A 861 -29.82 32.63 5.35
C SER A 861 -29.70 32.41 6.87
N ASP A 862 -28.50 32.30 7.44
CA ASP A 862 -28.30 31.96 8.86
C ASP A 862 -28.71 33.06 9.86
N GLY A 863 -28.96 34.28 9.37
CA GLY A 863 -29.52 35.38 10.17
C GLY A 863 -28.70 36.65 10.18
N PHE A 864 -28.81 37.41 11.28
CA PHE A 864 -28.07 38.65 11.49
C PHE A 864 -27.82 38.91 12.98
N VAL A 865 -26.76 39.65 13.30
CA VAL A 865 -26.42 39.94 14.70
C VAL A 865 -26.67 41.41 15.02
N THR A 866 -27.22 41.66 16.20
CA THR A 866 -27.30 43.00 16.80
C THR A 866 -26.76 42.94 18.22
N GLY A 867 -26.12 44.02 18.67
CA GLY A 867 -25.70 44.12 20.06
C GLY A 867 -25.42 45.56 20.45
N GLY A 868 -25.58 45.87 21.72
CA GLY A 868 -25.20 47.17 22.25
C GLY A 868 -24.98 47.08 23.74
N GLY A 869 -23.95 47.75 24.24
CA GLY A 869 -23.57 47.62 25.63
C GLY A 869 -22.25 48.28 25.99
N TRP A 870 -21.72 47.82 27.12
CA TRP A 870 -20.50 48.32 27.73
C TRP A 870 -19.61 47.13 28.11
N ILE A 871 -18.29 47.28 27.95
CA ILE A 871 -17.27 46.42 28.54
C ILE A 871 -16.37 47.27 29.44
N ASP A 872 -15.75 46.65 30.44
CA ASP A 872 -14.59 47.25 31.11
C ASP A 872 -13.33 46.89 30.31
N SER A 873 -12.76 47.87 29.61
CA SER A 873 -11.55 47.70 28.80
C SER A 873 -10.36 47.28 29.69
N PRO A 874 -9.71 46.13 29.41
CA PRO A 874 -8.63 45.62 30.25
C PRO A 874 -7.29 46.32 30.00
N GLU A 875 -6.37 46.16 30.95
CA GLU A 875 -4.98 46.59 30.80
C GLU A 875 -4.35 45.88 29.58
N GLY A 876 -3.59 46.62 28.78
CA GLY A 876 -3.00 46.16 27.52
C GLY A 876 -3.84 46.45 26.28
N ALA A 877 -5.16 46.64 26.42
CA ALA A 877 -6.08 46.68 25.28
C ALA A 877 -5.85 47.85 24.31
N TYR A 878 -5.41 49.02 24.79
CA TYR A 878 -5.11 50.18 23.97
C TYR A 878 -3.60 50.35 23.80
N VAL A 879 -3.09 50.12 22.58
CA VAL A 879 -1.64 50.02 22.33
C VAL A 879 -0.87 51.30 22.66
N ALA A 880 -1.48 52.48 22.46
CA ALA A 880 -0.82 53.76 22.71
C ALA A 880 -0.68 54.12 24.21
N ASP A 881 -1.48 53.51 25.09
CA ASP A 881 -1.31 53.59 26.55
C ASP A 881 -1.74 52.26 27.19
N PRO A 882 -0.82 51.28 27.31
CA PRO A 882 -1.16 49.94 27.79
C PRO A 882 -1.69 49.90 29.23
N LEU A 883 -1.48 50.94 30.05
CA LEU A 883 -2.01 50.99 31.42
C LEU A 883 -3.44 51.55 31.49
N LEU A 884 -4.01 51.98 30.36
CA LEU A 884 -5.28 52.67 30.31
C LEU A 884 -6.46 51.70 30.36
N THR A 885 -7.21 51.74 31.45
CA THR A 885 -8.43 50.95 31.65
C THR A 885 -9.65 51.86 31.80
N GLY A 886 -10.84 51.30 31.62
CA GLY A 886 -12.11 52.00 31.85
C GLY A 886 -13.25 51.49 30.99
N THR A 887 -14.44 52.03 31.18
CA THR A 887 -15.62 51.61 30.43
C THR A 887 -15.49 52.01 28.95
N ALA A 888 -15.69 51.02 28.07
CA ALA A 888 -15.79 51.20 26.63
C ALA A 888 -17.17 50.77 26.14
N ASN A 889 -17.69 51.54 25.19
CA ASN A 889 -19.06 51.46 24.74
C ASN A 889 -19.10 50.83 23.35
N PHE A 890 -20.06 49.96 23.06
CA PHE A 890 -20.24 49.43 21.71
C PHE A 890 -21.71 49.41 21.30
N GLY A 891 -21.95 49.50 19.99
CA GLY A 891 -23.23 49.27 19.35
C GLY A 891 -23.00 48.72 17.96
N PHE A 892 -23.68 47.64 17.58
CA PHE A 892 -23.58 47.11 16.23
C PHE A 892 -24.88 46.48 15.71
N VAL A 893 -25.02 46.55 14.39
CA VAL A 893 -25.87 45.67 13.59
C VAL A 893 -25.02 45.24 12.39
N ALA A 894 -25.03 43.94 12.08
CA ALA A 894 -24.42 43.39 10.88
C ALA A 894 -25.39 42.38 10.26
N LYS A 895 -25.72 42.55 8.96
CA LYS A 895 -26.75 41.76 8.28
C LYS A 895 -26.48 41.60 6.78
N TYR A 896 -26.52 40.37 6.25
CA TYR A 896 -26.73 40.17 4.82
C TYR A 896 -28.18 40.54 4.44
N LYS A 897 -28.33 41.40 3.42
CA LYS A 897 -29.62 41.52 2.72
C LYS A 897 -29.76 40.37 1.72
N LYS A 898 -31.00 39.89 1.54
CA LYS A 898 -31.30 38.77 0.63
C LYS A 898 -30.67 38.96 -0.75
N GLY A 899 -29.85 37.99 -1.18
CA GLY A 899 -29.16 38.02 -2.47
C GLY A 899 -27.97 38.98 -2.56
N ARG A 900 -27.40 39.41 -1.42
CA ARG A 900 -26.16 40.20 -1.35
C ARG A 900 -25.04 39.36 -0.76
N THR A 901 -23.83 39.58 -1.26
CA THR A 901 -22.59 38.88 -0.88
C THR A 901 -21.74 39.65 0.14
N VAL A 902 -22.16 40.87 0.48
CA VAL A 902 -21.49 41.77 1.43
C VAL A 902 -22.52 42.17 2.49
N PRO A 903 -22.20 42.13 3.80
CA PRO A 903 -23.13 42.56 4.84
C PRO A 903 -23.33 44.07 4.82
N GLU A 904 -24.46 44.53 5.35
CA GLU A 904 -24.70 45.94 5.65
C GLU A 904 -24.99 46.12 7.15
N GLY A 905 -24.71 47.31 7.67
CA GLY A 905 -24.83 47.55 9.10
C GLY A 905 -24.20 48.85 9.56
N ASN A 906 -23.97 48.93 10.87
CA ASN A 906 -23.15 49.94 11.53
C ASN A 906 -22.50 49.28 12.74
N THR A 907 -21.23 49.54 12.98
CA THR A 907 -20.49 49.20 14.21
C THR A 907 -19.87 50.47 14.76
N GLU A 908 -20.22 50.82 15.98
CA GLU A 908 -19.63 51.90 16.76
C GLU A 908 -18.92 51.32 17.98
N PHE A 909 -17.72 51.84 18.28
CA PHE A 909 -16.98 51.52 19.50
C PHE A 909 -16.34 52.78 20.07
N GLN A 910 -16.67 53.13 21.32
CA GLN A 910 -16.19 54.36 21.97
C GLN A 910 -15.50 54.05 23.30
N PHE A 911 -14.16 54.10 23.31
CA PHE A 911 -13.38 54.05 24.55
C PHE A 911 -13.07 55.47 25.03
N GLN A 912 -13.93 55.98 25.93
CA GLN A 912 -13.92 57.39 26.34
C GLN A 912 -12.63 57.83 27.04
N ALA A 913 -12.00 56.93 27.82
CA ALA A 913 -10.75 57.23 28.53
C ALA A 913 -9.59 57.53 27.56
N ALA A 914 -9.60 56.92 26.37
CA ALA A 914 -8.62 57.14 25.30
C ALA A 914 -9.03 58.23 24.29
N GLY A 915 -10.29 58.68 24.31
CA GLY A 915 -10.84 59.52 23.24
C GLY A 915 -10.93 58.80 21.88
N LEU A 916 -11.04 57.47 21.90
CA LEU A 916 -11.13 56.62 20.72
C LEU A 916 -12.62 56.42 20.38
N ASN A 917 -13.08 56.99 19.26
CA ASN A 917 -14.41 56.75 18.72
C ASN A 917 -14.26 56.11 17.33
N PHE A 918 -14.47 54.81 17.24
CA PHE A 918 -14.49 54.05 16.00
C PHE A 918 -15.91 54.00 15.41
N HIS A 919 -16.00 54.15 14.09
CA HIS A 919 -17.25 54.01 13.32
C HIS A 919 -16.94 53.24 12.02
N SER A 920 -17.66 52.14 11.77
CA SER A 920 -17.54 51.37 10.53
C SER A 920 -18.04 52.16 9.32
N GLU A 921 -17.36 52.03 8.18
CA GLU A 921 -17.83 52.54 6.89
C GLU A 921 -18.30 51.42 5.96
N SER A 922 -17.69 50.24 6.08
CA SER A 922 -18.02 49.05 5.29
C SER A 922 -17.92 47.78 6.16
N PHE A 923 -18.47 46.70 5.63
CA PHE A 923 -18.28 45.35 6.15
C PHE A 923 -17.72 44.50 5.00
N ASP A 924 -16.83 43.59 5.31
CA ASP A 924 -16.30 42.60 4.37
C ASP A 924 -17.17 41.34 4.44
N TRP A 925 -17.42 40.86 5.65
CA TRP A 925 -18.20 39.65 5.92
C TRP A 925 -18.81 39.59 7.31
N LEU A 926 -19.77 38.66 7.42
CA LEU A 926 -20.47 38.24 8.63
C LEU A 926 -20.58 36.71 8.60
N ILE A 927 -20.45 36.09 9.76
CA ILE A 927 -20.77 34.68 10.04
C ILE A 927 -21.61 34.65 11.32
N THR A 928 -22.65 33.83 11.35
CA THR A 928 -23.44 33.50 12.54
C THR A 928 -23.56 31.99 12.62
N ALA A 929 -22.91 31.37 13.61
CA ALA A 929 -22.87 29.91 13.77
C ALA A 929 -23.18 29.55 15.24
N GLY A 930 -24.30 28.86 15.45
CA GLY A 930 -24.76 28.51 16.80
C GLY A 930 -24.90 29.75 17.71
N PRO A 931 -24.20 29.82 18.85
CA PRO A 931 -24.19 30.97 19.75
C PRO A 931 -23.12 32.03 19.42
N LYS A 932 -22.28 31.82 18.40
CA LYS A 932 -21.16 32.71 18.04
C LYS A 932 -21.48 33.51 16.78
N ALA A 933 -21.14 34.80 16.76
CA ALA A 933 -21.14 35.60 15.55
C ALA A 933 -19.81 36.35 15.38
N MET A 934 -19.37 36.46 14.13
CA MET A 934 -18.13 37.11 13.74
C MET A 934 -18.37 38.02 12.54
N PHE A 935 -17.81 39.23 12.55
CA PHE A 935 -17.84 40.09 11.37
C PHE A 935 -16.62 41.00 11.30
N LYS A 936 -16.24 41.36 10.07
CA LYS A 936 -15.06 42.16 9.75
C LYS A 936 -15.45 43.28 8.80
N GLY A 937 -14.70 44.38 8.80
CA GLY A 937 -14.85 45.47 7.84
C GLY A 937 -13.81 46.56 8.02
N GLU A 938 -14.11 47.72 7.44
CA GLU A 938 -13.28 48.93 7.53
C GLU A 938 -14.06 50.09 8.16
N GLY A 939 -13.34 51.07 8.70
CA GLY A 939 -13.92 52.26 9.32
C GLY A 939 -12.90 53.33 9.67
N THR A 940 -13.36 54.35 10.39
CA THR A 940 -12.56 55.52 10.80
C THR A 940 -12.46 55.62 12.32
N ILE A 941 -11.39 56.26 12.82
CA ILE A 941 -11.29 56.66 14.22
C ILE A 941 -11.39 58.19 14.28
N ASN A 942 -12.37 58.69 15.02
CA ASN A 942 -12.67 60.12 15.17
C ASN A 942 -12.97 60.84 13.84
N GLY A 943 -13.45 60.10 12.83
CA GLY A 943 -13.80 60.61 11.49
C GLY A 943 -12.62 60.81 10.55
N ASP A 944 -11.46 60.21 10.84
CA ASP A 944 -10.25 60.26 10.01
C ASP A 944 -9.54 58.88 9.97
N GLY A 945 -8.67 58.68 8.98
CA GLY A 945 -7.89 57.46 8.76
C GLY A 945 -8.70 56.25 8.21
N LEU A 946 -7.99 55.20 7.81
CA LEU A 946 -8.58 53.93 7.34
C LEU A 946 -8.13 52.80 8.27
N TYR A 947 -9.06 52.21 9.00
CA TYR A 947 -8.81 51.19 10.01
C TYR A 947 -9.60 49.92 9.68
N GLY A 948 -8.96 48.77 9.81
CA GLY A 948 -9.64 47.48 9.78
C GLY A 948 -10.20 47.18 11.17
N PHE A 949 -11.34 46.49 11.23
CA PHE A 949 -11.88 45.98 12.48
C PHE A 949 -12.42 44.56 12.33
N GLN A 950 -12.36 43.79 13.42
CA GLN A 950 -12.99 42.48 13.54
C GLN A 950 -13.70 42.41 14.89
N VAL A 951 -14.95 41.93 14.88
CA VAL A 951 -15.76 41.69 16.08
C VAL A 951 -16.09 40.22 16.17
N THR A 952 -15.96 39.66 17.37
CA THR A 952 -16.37 38.30 17.73
C THR A 952 -17.25 38.38 18.98
N VAL A 953 -18.42 37.74 18.95
CA VAL A 953 -19.40 37.78 20.05
C VAL A 953 -20.00 36.41 20.35
N ILE A 954 -20.43 36.22 21.60
CA ILE A 954 -21.26 35.09 22.05
C ILE A 954 -22.58 35.63 22.62
N ASP A 955 -23.70 35.13 22.11
CA ASP A 955 -25.05 35.30 22.69
C ASP A 955 -25.28 34.21 23.75
N ALA A 956 -25.26 34.60 25.02
CA ALA A 956 -25.36 33.66 26.13
C ALA A 956 -26.68 32.88 26.14
N ASN A 957 -27.76 33.47 25.63
CA ASN A 957 -29.08 32.81 25.57
C ASN A 957 -29.09 31.59 24.65
N LEU A 958 -28.08 31.45 23.77
CA LEU A 958 -27.90 30.30 22.88
C LEU A 958 -26.82 29.32 23.38
N THR A 959 -26.21 29.57 24.55
CA THR A 959 -25.19 28.69 25.15
C THR A 959 -25.76 27.84 26.29
N PRO A 960 -25.35 26.57 26.43
CA PRO A 960 -25.65 25.77 27.62
C PRO A 960 -24.67 26.02 28.81
N SER A 961 -23.68 26.90 28.66
CA SER A 961 -22.49 26.96 29.53
C SER A 961 -22.15 28.34 30.10
N THR A 962 -22.80 29.43 29.66
CA THR A 962 -22.50 30.80 30.13
C THR A 962 -23.78 31.63 30.31
N ASP A 963 -23.88 32.40 31.40
CA ASP A 963 -25.06 33.21 31.73
C ASP A 963 -24.96 34.68 31.24
N VAL A 964 -23.84 35.08 30.62
CA VAL A 964 -23.53 36.48 30.26
C VAL A 964 -22.90 36.56 28.86
N ASP A 965 -23.43 37.45 28.02
CA ASP A 965 -22.92 37.69 26.66
C ASP A 965 -21.44 38.15 26.68
N LYS A 966 -20.68 37.74 25.66
CA LYS A 966 -19.25 38.08 25.54
C LYS A 966 -18.94 38.82 24.25
N PHE A 967 -18.00 39.76 24.31
CA PHE A 967 -17.67 40.68 23.21
C PHE A 967 -16.16 40.89 23.07
N ARG A 968 -15.61 40.68 21.86
CA ARG A 968 -14.24 41.06 21.47
C ARG A 968 -14.30 41.98 20.25
N ILE A 969 -13.52 43.06 20.25
CA ILE A 969 -13.23 43.88 19.09
C ILE A 969 -11.72 44.11 18.96
N LYS A 970 -11.19 43.84 17.76
CA LYS A 970 -9.83 44.17 17.32
C LYS A 970 -9.91 45.28 16.28
N ILE A 971 -9.07 46.31 16.40
CA ILE A 971 -8.96 47.46 15.48
C ILE A 971 -7.48 47.70 15.17
N TRP A 972 -7.13 47.83 13.89
CA TRP A 972 -5.77 48.09 13.41
C TRP A 972 -5.76 49.14 12.29
N ASP A 973 -4.66 49.86 12.16
CA ASP A 973 -4.43 50.83 11.08
C ASP A 973 -4.10 50.08 9.78
N LYS A 974 -4.83 50.34 8.68
CA LYS A 974 -4.64 49.59 7.41
C LYS A 974 -3.41 50.00 6.59
N GLU A 975 -2.86 51.19 6.80
CA GLU A 975 -1.69 51.65 6.04
C GLU A 975 -0.38 51.09 6.63
N SER A 976 -0.35 50.90 7.95
CA SER A 976 0.81 50.42 8.70
C SER A 976 0.68 48.99 9.24
N ASP A 977 -0.50 48.39 9.16
CA ASP A 977 -0.89 47.10 9.75
C ASP A 977 -0.66 47.01 11.28
N MET A 978 -0.57 48.17 11.94
CA MET A 978 -0.29 48.26 13.37
C MET A 978 -1.57 48.18 14.19
N LEU A 979 -1.56 47.31 15.22
CA LEU A 979 -2.66 47.19 16.17
C LEU A 979 -2.91 48.51 16.91
N VAL A 980 -4.19 48.89 17.04
CA VAL A 980 -4.64 50.10 17.76
C VAL A 980 -5.35 49.73 19.05
N TYR A 981 -6.31 48.80 18.97
CA TYR A 981 -7.09 48.34 20.12
C TYR A 981 -7.46 46.86 19.96
N ASP A 982 -7.30 46.05 21.01
CA ASP A 982 -7.88 44.70 21.10
C ASP A 982 -8.17 44.39 22.57
N ASN A 983 -9.42 44.09 22.95
CA ASN A 983 -9.72 43.74 24.35
C ASN A 983 -9.30 42.31 24.74
N MET A 984 -8.64 41.57 23.85
CA MET A 984 -8.08 40.25 24.10
C MET A 984 -6.74 40.10 23.32
N VAL A 985 -5.76 40.95 23.67
CA VAL A 985 -4.45 41.05 23.01
C VAL A 985 -3.65 39.74 23.09
N GLY A 986 -3.17 39.26 21.95
CA GLY A 986 -2.19 38.17 21.85
C GLY A 986 -2.79 36.77 21.70
N GLU A 987 -4.11 36.66 21.58
CA GLU A 987 -4.83 35.41 21.37
C GLU A 987 -5.08 35.13 19.88
N ASP A 988 -5.17 33.85 19.51
CA ASP A 988 -5.21 33.39 18.12
C ASP A 988 -6.47 33.85 17.34
N ASP A 989 -6.25 34.59 16.24
CA ASP A 989 -7.30 34.96 15.30
C ASP A 989 -7.44 33.88 14.19
N PRO A 990 -8.64 33.33 13.94
CA PRO A 990 -9.97 33.88 14.25
C PRO A 990 -10.72 33.05 15.31
N ASN A 991 -10.12 31.97 15.81
CA ASN A 991 -10.83 30.89 16.47
C ASN A 991 -10.99 31.12 17.97
N ALA A 992 -10.21 32.02 18.58
CA ALA A 992 -10.37 32.37 19.99
C ALA A 992 -11.78 32.92 20.28
N ASP A 993 -12.50 32.23 21.17
CA ASP A 993 -13.78 32.70 21.68
C ASP A 993 -13.60 33.96 22.53
N PRO A 994 -14.52 34.93 22.45
CA PRO A 994 -14.42 36.16 23.22
C PRO A 994 -14.55 35.83 24.70
N THR A 995 -13.60 36.29 25.52
CA THR A 995 -13.62 36.06 26.97
C THR A 995 -14.12 37.25 27.77
N THR A 996 -14.15 38.47 27.20
CA THR A 996 -14.64 39.67 27.88
C THR A 996 -16.17 39.66 27.98
N GLU A 997 -16.69 39.50 29.19
CA GLU A 997 -18.12 39.62 29.50
C GLU A 997 -18.60 41.08 29.37
N ILE A 998 -19.83 41.29 28.90
CA ILE A 998 -20.43 42.63 28.87
C ILE A 998 -20.93 43.03 30.26
N THR A 999 -20.68 44.27 30.66
CA THR A 999 -21.07 44.79 31.99
C THR A 999 -22.45 45.47 31.99
N GLY A 1000 -23.08 45.54 30.82
CA GLY A 1000 -24.48 45.95 30.65
C GLY A 1000 -24.84 46.13 29.17
N GLY A 1001 -26.10 45.91 28.84
CA GLY A 1001 -26.58 45.84 27.44
C GLY A 1001 -27.05 44.43 27.09
N SER A 1002 -27.08 44.11 25.80
CA SER A 1002 -27.38 42.75 25.31
C SER A 1002 -26.81 42.54 23.90
N ILE A 1003 -26.46 41.30 23.59
CA ILE A 1003 -26.16 40.79 22.25
C ILE A 1003 -27.27 39.82 21.87
N THR A 1004 -27.71 39.84 20.61
CA THR A 1004 -28.74 38.93 20.09
C THR A 1004 -28.37 38.48 18.70
N ILE A 1005 -28.24 37.17 18.52
CA ILE A 1005 -28.15 36.53 17.19
C ILE A 1005 -29.58 36.24 16.72
N HIS A 1006 -30.04 37.00 15.73
CA HIS A 1006 -31.37 36.82 15.13
C HIS A 1006 -31.30 35.80 14.01
N LYS A 1007 -31.65 34.55 14.31
CA LYS A 1007 -31.94 33.55 13.27
C LYS A 1007 -33.20 33.96 12.49
N SER A 1008 -33.26 33.67 11.19
CA SER A 1008 -34.42 34.07 10.40
C SER A 1008 -35.65 33.20 10.69
N ASP A 1009 -36.73 33.81 11.21
CA ASP A 1009 -38.02 33.14 11.43
C ASP A 1009 -38.65 32.64 10.11
N LEU A 1010 -38.35 31.40 9.72
CA LEU A 1010 -39.26 30.60 8.91
C LEU A 1010 -40.45 30.22 9.80
N LYS A 1011 -41.54 30.99 9.67
CA LYS A 1011 -42.82 30.74 10.35
C LYS A 1011 -43.22 29.27 10.31
N SER A 1012 -43.28 28.66 11.49
CA SER A 1012 -43.85 27.34 11.74
C SER A 1012 -45.30 27.24 11.23
N GLY A 1013 -45.48 26.72 10.02
CA GLY A 1013 -46.80 26.66 9.41
C GLY A 1013 -46.92 25.95 8.06
N GLU A 1014 -45.95 25.13 7.64
CA GLU A 1014 -46.12 24.06 6.64
C GLU A 1014 -44.93 23.12 6.78
N ALA A 1015 -45.14 21.97 7.45
CA ALA A 1015 -44.12 20.95 7.58
C ALA A 1015 -44.02 20.15 6.28
N GLU A 1016 -43.17 20.60 5.35
CA GLU A 1016 -42.54 19.71 4.36
C GLU A 1016 -41.50 18.83 5.06
N ASN A 1017 -41.99 17.86 5.84
CA ASN A 1017 -41.21 16.67 6.14
C ASN A 1017 -40.93 15.95 4.81
N GLY A 1018 -39.65 15.85 4.42
CA GLY A 1018 -39.32 15.18 3.18
C GLY A 1018 -37.90 14.67 2.92
N LEU A 1019 -36.86 15.02 3.69
CA LEU A 1019 -35.56 14.33 3.60
C LEU A 1019 -35.09 13.88 4.99
N ILE A 1020 -35.79 12.85 5.44
CA ILE A 1020 -35.23 11.78 6.27
C ILE A 1020 -34.05 11.18 5.49
N GLU A 1021 -32.91 11.11 6.17
CA GLU A 1021 -31.83 10.12 6.00
C GLU A 1021 -32.16 8.98 5.00
N LEU A 1022 -31.65 9.10 3.77
CA LEU A 1022 -31.63 8.03 2.77
C LEU A 1022 -30.18 7.58 2.63
N THR A 1023 -29.84 6.54 3.40
CA THR A 1023 -28.85 5.51 3.11
C THR A 1023 -27.62 5.92 2.30
N SER A 1024 -26.46 5.81 2.94
CA SER A 1024 -25.10 5.77 2.38
C SER A 1024 -24.84 4.64 1.35
N GLU A 1025 -25.88 4.11 0.72
CA GLU A 1025 -25.78 3.12 -0.36
C GLU A 1025 -25.73 3.84 -1.71
N ILE A 1026 -24.56 3.79 -2.34
CA ILE A 1026 -24.36 4.18 -3.73
C ILE A 1026 -25.28 3.32 -4.62
N PRO A 1027 -26.23 3.90 -5.37
CA PRO A 1027 -27.21 3.10 -6.08
C PRO A 1027 -26.59 2.38 -7.28
N PHE A 1028 -26.57 1.05 -7.28
CA PHE A 1028 -25.99 0.23 -8.36
C PHE A 1028 -26.61 0.41 -9.75
N ASN A 1029 -27.83 0.95 -9.86
CA ASN A 1029 -28.54 1.11 -11.12
C ASN A 1029 -29.12 2.52 -11.27
N TYR A 1030 -29.16 2.98 -12.52
CA TYR A 1030 -29.96 4.15 -12.88
C TYR A 1030 -31.45 3.94 -12.61
N ASN A 1031 -32.08 4.91 -11.96
CA ASN A 1031 -33.53 4.98 -11.80
C ASN A 1031 -34.03 6.34 -12.32
N LEU A 1032 -35.29 6.38 -12.72
CA LEU A 1032 -36.01 7.59 -13.04
C LEU A 1032 -37.48 7.35 -12.69
N SER A 1033 -38.08 8.11 -11.79
CA SER A 1033 -39.48 7.96 -11.38
C SER A 1033 -40.14 9.33 -11.18
N ASN A 1034 -41.46 9.39 -11.06
CA ASN A 1034 -42.12 10.63 -10.63
C ASN A 1034 -43.35 10.36 -9.77
N TYR A 1035 -43.52 11.15 -8.71
CA TYR A 1035 -44.64 11.05 -7.79
C TYR A 1035 -45.10 12.45 -7.30
N PRO A 1036 -46.42 12.70 -7.20
CA PRO A 1036 -47.52 11.85 -7.66
C PRO A 1036 -47.60 11.79 -9.20
N ASN A 1037 -48.25 10.74 -9.74
CA ASN A 1037 -48.56 10.60 -11.16
C ASN A 1037 -49.91 9.87 -11.31
N PRO A 1038 -51.01 10.51 -11.74
CA PRO A 1038 -51.13 11.90 -12.19
C PRO A 1038 -50.86 12.95 -11.10
N PHE A 1039 -50.57 14.18 -11.50
CA PHE A 1039 -50.26 15.33 -10.62
C PHE A 1039 -51.03 16.60 -11.03
N ASN A 1040 -51.14 17.59 -10.12
CA ASN A 1040 -51.98 18.77 -10.32
C ASN A 1040 -51.23 20.06 -10.67
N ASN A 1041 -50.32 20.52 -9.80
CA ASN A 1041 -49.53 21.75 -10.04
C ASN A 1041 -48.05 21.43 -10.17
N SER A 1042 -47.56 20.45 -9.40
CA SER A 1042 -46.20 19.94 -9.48
C SER A 1042 -46.10 18.45 -9.20
N THR A 1043 -44.99 17.84 -9.60
CA THR A 1043 -44.61 16.44 -9.32
C THR A 1043 -43.12 16.41 -9.00
N ILE A 1044 -42.71 15.51 -8.10
CA ILE A 1044 -41.29 15.27 -7.83
C ILE A 1044 -40.82 14.22 -8.83
N ILE A 1045 -39.77 14.52 -9.59
CA ILE A 1045 -39.05 13.56 -10.43
C ILE A 1045 -37.82 13.10 -9.63
N GLU A 1046 -37.79 11.83 -9.29
CA GLU A 1046 -36.66 11.16 -8.63
C GLU A 1046 -35.79 10.49 -9.70
N PHE A 1047 -34.47 10.53 -9.54
CA PHE A 1047 -33.53 9.81 -10.39
C PHE A 1047 -32.29 9.36 -9.63
N SER A 1048 -31.80 8.16 -9.94
CA SER A 1048 -30.57 7.59 -9.37
C SER A 1048 -29.49 7.51 -10.44
N ILE A 1049 -28.23 7.67 -10.02
CA ILE A 1049 -27.03 7.63 -10.85
C ILE A 1049 -25.96 6.81 -10.12
N PRO A 1050 -25.41 5.74 -10.73
CA PRO A 1050 -24.43 4.85 -10.10
C PRO A 1050 -22.98 5.37 -10.15
N LEU A 1051 -22.68 6.28 -11.08
CA LEU A 1051 -21.34 6.77 -11.40
C LEU A 1051 -21.39 8.28 -11.60
N GLU A 1052 -20.27 8.98 -11.40
CA GLU A 1052 -20.21 10.42 -11.66
C GLU A 1052 -20.43 10.68 -13.15
N THR A 1053 -21.47 11.47 -13.48
CA THR A 1053 -21.80 11.75 -14.88
C THR A 1053 -22.54 13.07 -15.06
N ARG A 1054 -22.51 13.59 -16.29
CA ARG A 1054 -23.30 14.75 -16.68
C ARG A 1054 -24.77 14.36 -16.87
N VAL A 1055 -25.60 14.75 -15.91
CA VAL A 1055 -27.05 14.54 -15.95
C VAL A 1055 -27.74 15.65 -16.74
N MET A 1056 -28.59 15.24 -17.70
CA MET A 1056 -29.49 16.10 -18.46
C MET A 1056 -30.94 15.60 -18.34
N LEU A 1057 -31.73 16.22 -17.45
CA LEU A 1057 -33.14 15.90 -17.26
C LEU A 1057 -34.04 16.96 -17.91
N LYS A 1058 -34.87 16.55 -18.87
CA LYS A 1058 -35.75 17.42 -19.67
C LYS A 1058 -37.19 16.96 -19.69
N VAL A 1059 -38.12 17.90 -19.80
CA VAL A 1059 -39.56 17.63 -20.01
C VAL A 1059 -39.96 18.00 -21.43
N PHE A 1060 -40.80 17.17 -22.06
CA PHE A 1060 -41.34 17.32 -23.41
C PHE A 1060 -42.86 17.20 -23.44
N ASN A 1061 -43.51 17.84 -24.42
CA ASN A 1061 -44.93 17.60 -24.71
C ASN A 1061 -45.12 16.34 -25.59
N VAL A 1062 -46.38 15.92 -25.81
CA VAL A 1062 -46.71 14.73 -26.64
C VAL A 1062 -46.25 14.80 -28.10
N PHE A 1063 -45.88 15.99 -28.61
CA PHE A 1063 -45.32 16.17 -29.94
C PHE A 1063 -43.78 16.13 -29.97
N GLY A 1064 -43.14 15.80 -28.84
CA GLY A 1064 -41.67 15.74 -28.71
C GLY A 1064 -40.99 17.11 -28.64
N GLN A 1065 -41.75 18.20 -28.42
CA GLN A 1065 -41.17 19.54 -28.24
C GLN A 1065 -40.72 19.73 -26.79
N GLU A 1066 -39.50 20.22 -26.60
CA GLU A 1066 -38.96 20.53 -25.26
C GLU A 1066 -39.79 21.63 -24.59
N VAL A 1067 -40.18 21.37 -23.34
CA VAL A 1067 -40.92 22.30 -22.48
C VAL A 1067 -39.97 23.01 -21.53
N VAL A 1068 -39.09 22.26 -20.85
CA VAL A 1068 -38.09 22.78 -19.92
C VAL A 1068 -36.94 21.79 -19.73
N THR A 1069 -35.73 22.29 -19.52
CA THR A 1069 -34.60 21.54 -18.96
C THR A 1069 -34.59 21.77 -17.45
N LEU A 1070 -34.75 20.71 -16.65
CA LEU A 1070 -34.74 20.75 -15.19
C LEU A 1070 -33.32 20.64 -14.62
N VAL A 1071 -32.49 19.81 -15.25
CA VAL A 1071 -31.11 19.52 -14.82
C VAL A 1071 -30.20 19.48 -16.04
N ASN A 1072 -29.00 20.09 -15.95
CA ASN A 1072 -27.93 20.01 -16.96
C ASN A 1072 -26.55 20.29 -16.33
N GLN A 1073 -26.10 19.41 -15.43
CA GLN A 1073 -24.86 19.55 -14.67
C GLN A 1073 -24.26 18.17 -14.34
N ASN A 1074 -23.03 18.15 -13.85
CA ASN A 1074 -22.42 16.92 -13.33
C ASN A 1074 -23.00 16.60 -11.94
N TYR A 1075 -23.12 15.32 -11.65
CA TYR A 1075 -23.51 14.79 -10.35
C TYR A 1075 -22.62 13.60 -10.02
N ILE A 1076 -22.21 13.50 -8.76
CA ILE A 1076 -21.63 12.31 -8.14
C ILE A 1076 -22.69 11.19 -7.97
N PRO A 1077 -22.29 9.93 -7.72
CA PRO A 1077 -23.23 8.84 -7.48
C PRO A 1077 -24.24 9.14 -6.37
N GLY A 1078 -25.50 8.73 -6.55
CA GLY A 1078 -26.55 8.95 -5.56
C GLY A 1078 -27.96 8.92 -6.13
N THR A 1079 -28.95 9.11 -5.26
CA THR A 1079 -30.36 9.31 -5.62
C THR A 1079 -30.77 10.75 -5.35
N PHE A 1080 -31.38 11.40 -6.34
CA PHE A 1080 -31.69 12.82 -6.35
C PHE A 1080 -33.15 13.04 -6.71
N THR A 1081 -33.71 14.16 -6.27
CA THR A 1081 -35.06 14.57 -6.63
C THR A 1081 -35.06 15.99 -7.18
N VAL A 1082 -35.98 16.27 -8.11
CA VAL A 1082 -36.23 17.62 -8.62
C VAL A 1082 -37.74 17.85 -8.78
N GLU A 1083 -38.23 18.99 -8.32
CA GLU A 1083 -39.63 19.37 -8.50
C GLU A 1083 -39.86 19.90 -9.93
N PHE A 1084 -40.87 19.38 -10.63
CA PHE A 1084 -41.38 19.95 -11.86
C PHE A 1084 -42.68 20.72 -11.60
N ASN A 1085 -42.63 22.05 -11.68
CA ASN A 1085 -43.83 22.90 -11.60
C ASN A 1085 -44.46 23.10 -12.99
N ALA A 1086 -45.70 22.67 -13.14
CA ALA A 1086 -46.49 22.70 -14.37
C ALA A 1086 -47.72 23.62 -14.30
N SER A 1087 -47.81 24.52 -13.32
CA SER A 1087 -48.99 25.36 -13.06
C SER A 1087 -49.45 26.17 -14.29
N GLU A 1088 -48.49 26.62 -15.12
CA GLU A 1088 -48.73 27.40 -16.34
C GLU A 1088 -48.98 26.55 -17.60
N LEU A 1089 -48.90 25.22 -17.51
CA LEU A 1089 -49.04 24.32 -18.66
C LEU A 1089 -50.48 23.80 -18.83
N PRO A 1090 -50.94 23.45 -20.05
CA PRO A 1090 -52.24 22.81 -20.26
C PRO A 1090 -52.31 21.39 -19.68
N ALA A 1091 -53.45 21.00 -19.11
CA ALA A 1091 -53.69 19.63 -18.66
C ALA A 1091 -53.49 18.62 -19.81
N GLY A 1092 -52.89 17.47 -19.51
CA GLY A 1092 -52.50 16.51 -20.54
C GLY A 1092 -51.31 15.62 -20.16
N GLN A 1093 -50.75 14.96 -21.16
CA GLN A 1093 -49.62 14.04 -20.98
C GLN A 1093 -48.32 14.76 -21.32
N TYR A 1094 -47.27 14.48 -20.54
CA TYR A 1094 -45.92 14.98 -20.75
C TYR A 1094 -44.94 13.81 -20.63
N LEU A 1095 -43.80 13.92 -21.29
CA LEU A 1095 -42.69 12.99 -21.17
C LEU A 1095 -41.56 13.68 -20.41
N TYR A 1096 -40.86 12.97 -19.55
CA TYR A 1096 -39.62 13.43 -18.95
C TYR A 1096 -38.51 12.42 -19.28
N GLN A 1097 -37.33 12.93 -19.63
CA GLN A 1097 -36.20 12.15 -20.10
C GLN A 1097 -34.94 12.53 -19.34
N LEU A 1098 -34.32 11.52 -18.74
CA LEU A 1098 -32.97 11.56 -18.18
C LEU A 1098 -32.01 11.06 -19.25
N ASN A 1099 -31.03 11.88 -19.63
CA ASN A 1099 -29.89 11.48 -20.45
C ASN A 1099 -28.60 11.69 -19.65
N THR A 1100 -27.70 10.72 -19.69
CA THR A 1100 -26.31 10.80 -19.26
C THR A 1100 -25.39 10.39 -20.42
N SER A 1101 -24.09 10.21 -20.18
CA SER A 1101 -23.11 9.73 -21.19
C SER A 1101 -23.42 8.34 -21.76
N ASP A 1102 -24.04 7.50 -20.95
CA ASP A 1102 -24.10 6.03 -21.05
C ASP A 1102 -25.53 5.50 -20.82
N TYR A 1103 -26.44 6.31 -20.28
CA TYR A 1103 -27.83 5.93 -20.01
C TYR A 1103 -28.84 6.96 -20.52
N SER A 1104 -29.96 6.48 -21.08
CA SER A 1104 -31.10 7.31 -21.48
C SER A 1104 -32.41 6.63 -21.12
N ALA A 1105 -33.20 7.26 -20.26
CA ALA A 1105 -34.55 6.80 -19.92
C ALA A 1105 -35.58 7.90 -20.17
N THR A 1106 -36.71 7.55 -20.78
CA THR A 1106 -37.88 8.43 -20.92
C THR A 1106 -39.07 7.79 -20.23
N LYS A 1107 -39.72 8.53 -19.33
CA LYS A 1107 -40.98 8.15 -18.67
C LYS A 1107 -42.07 9.18 -18.92
N LYS A 1108 -43.31 8.81 -18.58
CA LYS A 1108 -44.52 9.60 -18.83
C LYS A 1108 -45.15 10.07 -17.53
N MET A 1109 -45.56 11.33 -17.51
CA MET A 1109 -46.36 11.93 -16.44
C MET A 1109 -47.67 12.55 -16.97
N VAL A 1110 -48.69 12.58 -16.13
CA VAL A 1110 -50.03 13.08 -16.49
C VAL A 1110 -50.40 14.27 -15.59
N LEU A 1111 -50.60 15.43 -16.20
CA LEU A 1111 -51.04 16.65 -15.54
C LEU A 1111 -52.59 16.73 -15.57
N ASN A 1112 -53.22 16.64 -14.40
CA ASN A 1112 -54.63 16.95 -14.20
C ASN A 1112 -54.77 18.39 -13.68
N LYS A 1113 -55.91 19.05 -13.91
CA LYS A 1113 -56.25 20.35 -13.31
C LYS A 1113 -57.59 20.26 -12.57
#